data_AF-A0A540KQF8-F1
#
_entry.id   AF-A0A540KQF8-F1
#
_cell.length_a   1.000
_cell.length_b   1.000
_cell.length_c   1.000
_cell.angle_alpha   90.00
_cell.angle_beta   90.00
_cell.angle_gamma   90.00
#
_symmetry.space_group_name_H-M   'P 1'
#
loop_
_entity.id
_entity.type
_entity.pdbx_description
1 polymer ?
#
loop_
_entity_poly.entity_id
_entity_poly.type
_entity_poly.pdbx_seq_one_letter_code
_entity_poly.pdbx_strand_id
1 'polypeptide(L)'
;MMVGRAVWMLTVIGWLGVVQLNPVEAHPHRILVDTDVNVDDVLALFYLLKQNKTEFDLKAITVNTNGWSDAGHAVHYVYDILSVMDRDDIPVGVGGEGGIFPNDTIQPNVGGYLPIIDQGPSTAGGCRYRQSIPPGQSGRLDVNTNYGMRKGLLPKGNRKYVPLQQPTAQQVMKDAISAGPITVFLMGIQTNFAIFLMTNPHLKKNIKHIYAMGGAVRSTCLGNPTSVLCGDIGNLFRPDSNPYGEYNIFGDPFAAYTVLHSGIPVTLVPLDATRTIPLDEPFFKAFEKKQDTYEAQYCFQSLKMVRDTWSNDEFYKEFCLWDPFMVGVALSQMHSLERGHRENEFAKLEYMNLTVVTSNRPYGISDGSNPLIDGHLIPKFGVQKNGVHSGHVQTGMEDPFCLIKEGKGKCQDGYTKETTGAEAVTVLVATGAKRDRDCNSIRAKDFYGSFLDVINRPKKTGRPNIRTQFPLHESVLRKPDFGKKLMGKALIFDMDMSAGDFLVLLYLLKLPVEWVNLKGILVSANGWATAATIDVVYDILHMMGRDDIPVGLGNVFAVGQSYSSFSSLGDCTYISSIPQGSGGSLDSDTLYGFAHALPRSPRRYGFSTKEFPRLGQPTALDVWKSIVKSLDPGSKITLLTNGPLTNLAEIIPFENSDSVVEDVYIVGGHIHHDNEQGNLFTIPSNKYAEYNMFLDPLAAKAVFDSKLNITLIPLGIQKQVSSFQNILDKLKLTDSTPEAVFARHLLSRLWKLKQKHHRYRHMDTFLGEILGAVILGSSHPQLNPTFKFTPLKVVAEGDVSVIGQLLVDEHRSKMVKILSSVNPEAYHEEFANILGEQKQSAVVASFVEENMVMGCPGPNRGSGFTSSRPLIHSNDNLFFCPADDAFG
;
A
#
# COMPACT_ATOMS: atom_id res chain seq x y z
N MET A 1 97.30 -7.05 -11.71
CA MET A 1 97.11 -8.52 -11.64
C MET A 1 95.83 -8.80 -12.43
N MET A 2 95.84 -9.42 -13.62
CA MET A 2 95.98 -10.89 -13.86
C MET A 2 95.02 -11.69 -12.95
N VAL A 3 94.07 -12.54 -13.39
CA VAL A 3 93.74 -13.20 -14.68
C VAL A 3 92.19 -13.36 -14.79
N GLY A 4 91.50 -13.48 -15.94
CA GLY A 4 91.87 -13.29 -17.35
C GLY A 4 91.20 -14.26 -18.36
N ARG A 5 90.38 -13.75 -19.30
CA ARG A 5 89.93 -14.34 -20.60
C ARG A 5 89.17 -15.69 -20.64
N ALA A 6 87.86 -15.63 -20.94
CA ALA A 6 87.15 -16.34 -22.04
C ALA A 6 85.65 -15.93 -21.99
N VAL A 7 84.94 -15.34 -22.96
CA VAL A 7 84.89 -15.41 -24.44
C VAL A 7 83.97 -16.54 -24.96
N TRP A 8 82.72 -16.13 -25.26
CA TRP A 8 81.77 -16.68 -26.25
C TRP A 8 81.01 -18.01 -25.98
N MET A 9 79.68 -17.92 -25.88
CA MET A 9 78.74 -18.36 -26.95
C MET A 9 77.32 -17.81 -26.69
N LEU A 10 76.68 -17.31 -27.76
CA LEU A 10 75.24 -17.42 -28.12
C LEU A 10 74.18 -17.30 -26.98
N THR A 11 73.23 -16.37 -26.97
CA THR A 11 72.33 -15.97 -28.08
C THR A 11 71.67 -14.59 -27.84
N VAL A 12 71.21 -13.97 -28.94
CA VAL A 12 70.18 -12.93 -28.93
C VAL A 12 68.82 -13.58 -28.65
N ILE A 13 68.08 -13.11 -27.64
CA ILE A 13 66.59 -13.07 -27.48
C ILE A 13 66.33 -12.55 -26.05
N GLY A 14 65.36 -11.65 -25.84
CA GLY A 14 64.98 -11.23 -24.47
C GLY A 14 64.50 -9.80 -24.24
N TRP A 15 64.19 -9.02 -25.29
CA TRP A 15 63.43 -7.77 -25.11
C TRP A 15 61.95 -8.09 -24.95
N LEU A 16 61.48 -8.22 -23.70
CA LEU A 16 60.06 -8.14 -23.34
C LEU A 16 59.96 -7.75 -21.86
N GLY A 17 59.42 -6.54 -21.60
CA GLY A 17 59.31 -6.01 -20.25
C GLY A 17 58.29 -6.79 -19.42
N VAL A 18 58.63 -7.06 -18.16
CA VAL A 18 57.66 -7.53 -17.17
C VAL A 18 56.74 -6.38 -16.81
N VAL A 19 55.67 -6.20 -17.59
CA VAL A 19 54.52 -5.42 -17.15
C VAL A 19 53.87 -6.22 -16.03
N GLN A 20 54.03 -5.74 -14.79
CA GLN A 20 53.19 -6.20 -13.68
C GLN A 20 51.74 -5.80 -13.97
N LEU A 21 51.02 -6.71 -14.60
CA LEU A 21 49.57 -6.72 -14.64
C LEU A 21 49.08 -6.93 -13.20
N ASN A 22 48.90 -5.83 -12.46
CA ASN A 22 48.03 -5.86 -11.30
C ASN A 22 46.66 -6.37 -11.78
N PRO A 23 46.14 -7.48 -11.23
CA PRO A 23 44.77 -7.84 -11.49
C PRO A 23 43.91 -6.70 -10.94
N VAL A 24 43.24 -5.97 -11.83
CA VAL A 24 42.17 -5.08 -11.43
C VAL A 24 41.08 -5.99 -10.88
N GLU A 25 40.95 -6.06 -9.56
CA GLU A 25 39.80 -6.72 -8.93
C GLU A 25 38.55 -6.07 -9.50
N ALA A 26 37.77 -6.85 -10.27
CA ALA A 26 36.51 -6.39 -10.83
C ALA A 26 35.56 -6.13 -9.67
N HIS A 27 35.39 -4.84 -9.32
CA HIS A 27 34.48 -4.44 -8.26
C HIS A 27 33.04 -4.68 -8.75
N PRO A 28 32.16 -5.30 -7.93
CA PRO A 28 30.82 -5.64 -8.37
C PRO A 28 30.04 -4.39 -8.78
N HIS A 29 29.15 -4.54 -9.77
CA HIS A 29 28.20 -3.50 -10.13
C HIS A 29 27.28 -3.23 -8.95
N ARG A 30 27.44 -2.05 -8.36
CA ARG A 30 26.53 -1.55 -7.32
C ARG A 30 25.21 -1.16 -7.99
N ILE A 31 24.11 -1.70 -7.49
CA ILE A 31 22.75 -1.42 -8.00
C ILE A 31 21.90 -0.79 -6.90
N LEU A 32 21.10 0.21 -7.26
CA LEU A 32 19.95 0.70 -6.49
C LEU A 32 18.68 0.42 -7.31
N VAL A 33 17.61 -0.05 -6.65
CA VAL A 33 16.29 -0.25 -7.27
C VAL A 33 15.30 0.73 -6.66
N ASP A 34 14.53 1.44 -7.48
CA ASP A 34 13.31 2.17 -7.10
C ASP A 34 12.11 1.45 -7.74
N THR A 35 11.16 0.99 -6.93
CA THR A 35 10.12 0.00 -7.29
C THR A 35 8.78 0.43 -6.72
N ASP A 36 7.67 0.16 -7.41
CA ASP A 36 6.32 0.35 -6.83
C ASP A 36 5.67 -0.97 -6.37
N VAL A 37 6.48 -2.04 -6.29
CA VAL A 37 6.18 -3.32 -5.62
C VAL A 37 4.91 -3.99 -6.15
N ASN A 38 4.69 -3.90 -7.47
CA ASN A 38 3.73 -4.71 -8.19
C ASN A 38 4.19 -6.19 -8.23
N VAL A 39 3.32 -7.07 -8.73
CA VAL A 39 3.59 -8.51 -8.82
C VAL A 39 4.85 -8.77 -9.66
N ASP A 40 5.05 -8.06 -10.76
CA ASP A 40 6.23 -8.24 -11.61
C ASP A 40 7.49 -7.57 -11.05
N ASP A 41 7.40 -6.46 -10.30
CA ASP A 41 8.54 -5.96 -9.50
C ASP A 41 9.04 -7.05 -8.54
N VAL A 42 8.13 -7.74 -7.86
CA VAL A 42 8.48 -8.78 -6.89
C VAL A 42 9.21 -9.93 -7.59
N LEU A 43 8.75 -10.33 -8.78
CA LEU A 43 9.47 -11.29 -9.62
C LEU A 43 10.85 -10.77 -10.05
N ALA A 44 10.98 -9.48 -10.35
CA ALA A 44 12.23 -8.85 -10.76
C ALA A 44 13.24 -8.76 -9.60
N LEU A 45 12.76 -8.43 -8.40
CA LEU A 45 13.53 -8.45 -7.16
C LEU A 45 14.05 -9.85 -6.85
N PHE A 46 13.21 -10.88 -6.91
CA PHE A 46 13.68 -12.27 -6.77
C PHE A 46 14.72 -12.61 -7.85
N TYR A 47 14.46 -12.33 -9.14
CA TYR A 47 15.41 -12.58 -10.22
C TYR A 47 16.76 -11.86 -10.01
N LEU A 48 16.76 -10.64 -9.47
CA LEU A 48 17.97 -9.86 -9.14
C LEU A 48 18.71 -10.42 -7.92
N LEU A 49 18.00 -10.76 -6.84
CA LEU A 49 18.57 -11.31 -5.61
C LEU A 49 19.25 -12.68 -5.85
N LYS A 50 18.78 -13.44 -6.86
CA LYS A 50 19.36 -14.70 -7.34
C LYS A 50 20.66 -14.55 -8.14
N GLN A 51 20.99 -13.36 -8.65
CA GLN A 51 22.22 -13.12 -9.43
C GLN A 51 23.47 -13.23 -8.56
N ASN A 52 24.65 -13.32 -9.17
CA ASN A 52 25.91 -13.43 -8.43
C ASN A 52 26.26 -12.11 -7.68
N LYS A 53 26.55 -12.15 -6.37
CA LYS A 53 26.81 -10.93 -5.55
C LYS A 53 28.20 -10.33 -5.81
N THR A 54 29.15 -11.14 -6.30
CA THR A 54 30.48 -10.66 -6.70
C THR A 54 30.48 -9.95 -8.05
N GLU A 55 29.33 -9.88 -8.72
CA GLU A 55 29.15 -9.36 -10.08
C GLU A 55 28.07 -8.26 -10.05
N PHE A 56 26.93 -8.54 -9.40
CA PHE A 56 25.84 -7.60 -9.14
C PHE A 56 25.52 -7.50 -7.66
N ASP A 57 25.80 -6.36 -7.05
CA ASP A 57 25.59 -6.12 -5.62
C ASP A 57 24.49 -5.08 -5.42
N LEU A 58 23.27 -5.55 -5.16
CA LEU A 58 22.13 -4.72 -4.79
C LEU A 58 22.41 -4.06 -3.43
N LYS A 59 22.57 -2.74 -3.46
CA LYS A 59 22.98 -1.88 -2.33
C LYS A 59 21.81 -1.20 -1.62
N ALA A 60 20.68 -1.03 -2.28
CA ALA A 60 19.52 -0.32 -1.76
C ALA A 60 18.26 -0.66 -2.57
N ILE A 61 17.12 -0.65 -1.89
CA ILE A 61 15.79 -0.63 -2.49
C ILE A 61 15.07 0.64 -2.01
N THR A 62 14.33 1.31 -2.87
CA THR A 62 13.39 2.36 -2.49
C THR A 62 12.02 2.07 -3.07
N VAL A 63 10.99 2.41 -2.30
CA VAL A 63 9.59 2.14 -2.63
C VAL A 63 8.94 3.44 -3.08
N ASN A 64 8.42 3.47 -4.31
CA ASN A 64 7.46 4.47 -4.74
C ASN A 64 6.05 3.98 -4.41
N THR A 65 5.22 4.84 -3.84
CA THR A 65 3.91 4.50 -3.27
C THR A 65 2.79 5.34 -3.91
N ASN A 66 3.08 5.96 -5.05
CA ASN A 66 2.15 6.69 -5.91
C ASN A 66 1.60 5.77 -7.04
N GLY A 67 2.13 4.55 -7.15
CA GLY A 67 1.79 3.59 -8.18
C GLY A 67 0.83 2.50 -7.70
N TRP A 68 1.14 1.26 -8.08
CA TRP A 68 0.30 0.08 -7.89
C TRP A 68 0.22 -0.44 -6.45
N SER A 69 1.14 -0.05 -5.57
CA SER A 69 1.08 -0.37 -4.14
C SER A 69 0.89 0.86 -3.24
N ASP A 70 0.43 0.59 -2.03
CA ASP A 70 0.35 1.54 -0.92
C ASP A 70 1.47 1.29 0.09
N ALA A 71 1.99 2.38 0.65
CA ALA A 71 3.21 2.41 1.44
C ALA A 71 3.26 1.39 2.58
N GLY A 72 2.16 1.25 3.34
CA GLY A 72 2.08 0.36 4.50
C GLY A 72 2.13 -1.13 4.16
N HIS A 73 1.66 -1.50 2.97
CA HIS A 73 1.74 -2.88 2.50
C HIS A 73 3.07 -3.16 1.83
N ALA A 74 3.53 -2.25 0.96
CA ALA A 74 4.76 -2.37 0.20
C ALA A 74 6.02 -2.49 1.08
N VAL A 75 6.14 -1.68 2.14
CA VAL A 75 7.34 -1.69 3.01
C VAL A 75 7.57 -3.05 3.68
N HIS A 76 6.51 -3.65 4.23
CA HIS A 76 6.60 -4.97 4.84
C HIS A 76 6.78 -6.06 3.77
N TYR A 77 6.20 -5.91 2.58
CA TYR A 77 6.37 -6.87 1.49
C TYR A 77 7.85 -6.98 1.05
N VAL A 78 8.54 -5.84 0.90
CA VAL A 78 9.99 -5.84 0.63
C VAL A 78 10.78 -6.45 1.80
N TYR A 79 10.41 -6.20 3.05
CA TYR A 79 11.05 -6.85 4.21
C TYR A 79 10.83 -8.37 4.23
N ASP A 80 9.63 -8.86 3.92
CA ASP A 80 9.31 -10.29 3.85
C ASP A 80 10.16 -10.97 2.75
N ILE A 81 10.31 -10.33 1.57
CA ILE A 81 11.16 -10.81 0.45
C ILE A 81 12.65 -10.84 0.86
N LEU A 82 13.17 -9.76 1.46
CA LEU A 82 14.57 -9.69 1.87
C LEU A 82 14.90 -10.71 2.97
N SER A 83 13.98 -10.95 3.89
CA SER A 83 14.16 -11.94 4.96
C SER A 83 14.19 -13.38 4.40
N VAL A 84 13.32 -13.72 3.44
CA VAL A 84 13.38 -15.00 2.70
C VAL A 84 14.74 -15.18 2.03
N MET A 85 15.21 -14.15 1.32
CA MET A 85 16.43 -14.23 0.51
C MET A 85 17.73 -14.10 1.32
N ASP A 86 17.65 -14.00 2.65
CA ASP A 86 18.79 -13.76 3.55
C ASP A 86 19.55 -12.46 3.22
N ARG A 87 18.80 -11.40 2.89
CA ARG A 87 19.29 -10.09 2.44
C ARG A 87 18.74 -8.93 3.28
N ASP A 88 18.59 -9.15 4.58
CA ASP A 88 18.29 -8.09 5.54
C ASP A 88 19.42 -7.02 5.64
N ASP A 89 20.59 -7.24 5.01
CA ASP A 89 21.65 -6.25 4.82
C ASP A 89 21.26 -5.09 3.88
N ILE A 90 20.20 -5.22 3.09
CA ILE A 90 19.79 -4.19 2.12
C ILE A 90 18.91 -3.13 2.81
N PRO A 91 19.32 -1.84 2.82
CA PRO A 91 18.47 -0.74 3.28
C PRO A 91 17.28 -0.57 2.35
N VAL A 92 16.10 -0.32 2.94
CA VAL A 92 14.86 -0.04 2.22
C VAL A 92 14.39 1.36 2.59
N GLY A 93 14.20 2.22 1.60
CA GLY A 93 13.62 3.55 1.76
C GLY A 93 12.16 3.58 1.31
N VAL A 94 11.29 4.29 2.03
CA VAL A 94 9.87 4.50 1.63
C VAL A 94 9.63 5.99 1.41
N GLY A 95 8.47 6.37 0.89
CA GLY A 95 8.02 7.77 0.82
C GLY A 95 8.36 8.56 2.10
N GLY A 96 8.76 9.82 1.91
CA GLY A 96 9.27 10.65 2.98
C GLY A 96 8.23 11.62 3.51
N GLU A 97 8.21 11.83 4.83
CA GLU A 97 7.18 12.62 5.50
C GLU A 97 7.17 14.13 5.18
N GLY A 98 8.22 14.64 4.52
CA GLY A 98 8.30 16.02 4.05
C GLY A 98 7.37 16.29 2.88
N GLY A 99 7.05 17.57 2.68
CA GLY A 99 6.32 18.08 1.52
C GLY A 99 7.12 19.08 0.69
N ILE A 100 6.48 19.59 -0.36
CA ILE A 100 6.98 20.69 -1.20
C ILE A 100 6.21 21.96 -0.84
N PHE A 101 6.93 23.01 -0.47
CA PHE A 101 6.30 24.29 -0.14
C PHE A 101 5.84 25.06 -1.40
N PRO A 102 4.89 26.02 -1.28
CA PRO A 102 4.44 26.85 -2.41
C PRO A 102 5.53 27.72 -3.09
N ASN A 103 6.73 27.78 -2.52
CA ASN A 103 7.91 28.48 -3.04
C ASN A 103 9.00 27.50 -3.56
N ASP A 104 8.59 26.30 -3.98
CA ASP A 104 9.41 25.22 -4.52
C ASP A 104 10.45 24.62 -3.58
N THR A 105 10.45 25.02 -2.30
CA THR A 105 11.37 24.45 -1.32
C THR A 105 10.94 23.03 -1.01
N ILE A 106 11.63 22.07 -1.63
CA ILE A 106 11.54 20.65 -1.32
C ILE A 106 12.17 20.44 0.07
N GLN A 107 11.38 19.94 1.03
CA GLN A 107 11.89 19.61 2.36
C GLN A 107 12.90 18.44 2.32
N PRO A 108 13.69 18.22 3.39
CA PRO A 108 14.33 16.93 3.59
C PRO A 108 13.28 15.82 3.66
N ASN A 109 13.64 14.60 3.24
CA ASN A 109 12.78 13.43 3.34
C ASN A 109 11.43 13.62 2.62
N VAL A 110 11.42 13.90 1.31
CA VAL A 110 10.20 14.02 0.48
C VAL A 110 10.21 12.94 -0.60
N GLY A 111 9.06 12.34 -0.91
CA GLY A 111 8.91 11.52 -2.12
C GLY A 111 7.91 10.40 -1.98
N GLY A 112 7.67 9.70 -3.09
CA GLY A 112 6.96 8.42 -3.16
C GLY A 112 5.46 8.46 -2.90
N TYR A 113 4.96 9.39 -2.08
CA TYR A 113 3.56 9.41 -1.65
C TYR A 113 2.58 9.98 -2.67
N LEU A 114 2.99 11.00 -3.43
CA LEU A 114 2.17 11.79 -4.37
C LEU A 114 3.06 12.22 -5.54
N PRO A 115 2.53 12.52 -6.74
CA PRO A 115 3.34 13.08 -7.83
C PRO A 115 3.79 14.51 -7.50
N ILE A 116 4.91 14.97 -8.05
CA ILE A 116 5.49 16.30 -7.76
C ILE A 116 4.47 17.45 -7.93
N ILE A 117 3.54 17.31 -8.89
CA ILE A 117 2.52 18.31 -9.19
C ILE A 117 1.41 18.42 -8.12
N ASP A 118 1.10 17.33 -7.41
CA ASP A 118 0.07 17.27 -6.37
C ASP A 118 0.67 17.39 -4.94
N GLN A 119 2.01 17.42 -4.81
CA GLN A 119 2.71 17.57 -3.52
C GLN A 119 2.56 18.99 -2.93
N GLY A 120 1.91 19.05 -1.77
CA GLY A 120 1.82 20.24 -0.92
C GLY A 120 2.79 20.20 0.27
N PRO A 121 2.59 21.05 1.29
CA PRO A 121 3.40 21.06 2.52
C PRO A 121 3.16 19.85 3.44
N SER A 122 2.17 19.01 3.13
CA SER A 122 1.81 17.75 3.79
C SER A 122 1.91 16.57 2.80
N THR A 123 1.75 15.35 3.32
CA THR A 123 1.65 14.11 2.53
C THR A 123 0.21 13.77 2.12
N ALA A 124 -0.72 14.73 2.27
CA ALA A 124 -2.08 14.69 1.73
C ALA A 124 -2.15 15.60 0.50
N GLY A 125 -2.98 15.27 -0.49
CA GLY A 125 -3.02 15.99 -1.75
C GLY A 125 -3.78 15.23 -2.83
N GLY A 126 -3.90 15.84 -4.01
CA GLY A 126 -4.56 15.26 -5.17
C GLY A 126 -3.95 13.93 -5.59
N CYS A 127 -4.74 13.11 -6.27
CA CYS A 127 -4.30 11.81 -6.80
C CYS A 127 -4.46 11.72 -8.33
N ARG A 128 -4.44 12.87 -9.01
CA ARG A 128 -4.77 13.10 -10.44
C ARG A 128 -4.42 11.93 -11.36
N TYR A 129 -3.15 11.54 -11.37
CA TYR A 129 -2.64 10.45 -12.22
C TYR A 129 -2.87 9.06 -11.63
N ARG A 130 -2.87 8.94 -10.29
CA ARG A 130 -3.13 7.69 -9.55
C ARG A 130 -4.58 7.21 -9.70
N GLN A 131 -5.51 8.08 -10.11
CA GLN A 131 -6.87 7.70 -10.56
C GLN A 131 -6.88 6.75 -11.76
N SER A 132 -5.76 6.57 -12.47
CA SER A 132 -5.65 5.55 -13.52
C SER A 132 -5.59 4.12 -12.99
N ILE A 133 -5.36 3.92 -11.68
CA ILE A 133 -5.24 2.61 -11.02
C ILE A 133 -6.42 2.41 -10.04
N PRO A 134 -7.23 1.35 -10.19
CA PRO A 134 -8.32 1.05 -9.26
C PRO A 134 -7.82 0.91 -7.82
N PRO A 135 -8.49 1.53 -6.82
CA PRO A 135 -8.16 1.32 -5.41
C PRO A 135 -8.58 -0.08 -4.91
N GLY A 136 -9.65 -0.65 -5.48
CA GLY A 136 -10.22 -1.94 -5.10
C GLY A 136 -9.69 -3.11 -5.92
N GLN A 137 -10.58 -4.07 -6.20
CA GLN A 137 -10.31 -5.26 -7.02
C GLN A 137 -9.77 -4.89 -8.40
N SER A 138 -8.93 -5.78 -8.95
CA SER A 138 -8.14 -5.57 -10.18
C SER A 138 -7.16 -4.40 -10.11
N GLY A 139 -6.81 -3.92 -8.90
CA GLY A 139 -5.90 -2.80 -8.68
C GLY A 139 -5.16 -2.90 -7.34
N ARG A 140 -5.03 -1.79 -6.62
CA ARG A 140 -4.14 -1.65 -5.45
C ARG A 140 -4.40 -2.67 -4.34
N LEU A 141 -5.66 -2.98 -4.03
CA LEU A 141 -6.03 -4.02 -3.06
C LEU A 141 -5.38 -5.39 -3.39
N ASP A 142 -5.39 -5.75 -4.66
CA ASP A 142 -4.88 -7.04 -5.12
C ASP A 142 -3.36 -7.08 -5.10
N VAL A 143 -2.71 -5.98 -5.49
CA VAL A 143 -1.25 -5.82 -5.45
C VAL A 143 -0.73 -5.81 -4.01
N ASN A 144 -1.33 -5.00 -3.13
CA ASN A 144 -0.95 -4.86 -1.72
C ASN A 144 -0.98 -6.19 -0.95
N THR A 145 -1.96 -7.05 -1.26
CA THR A 145 -2.11 -8.38 -0.66
C THR A 145 -1.39 -9.49 -1.45
N ASN A 146 -0.94 -9.19 -2.67
CA ASN A 146 -0.61 -10.13 -3.73
C ASN A 146 -1.69 -11.23 -3.88
N TYR A 147 -2.95 -10.83 -4.09
CA TYR A 147 -4.11 -11.72 -4.16
C TYR A 147 -4.25 -12.63 -2.91
N GLY A 148 -3.84 -12.12 -1.75
CA GLY A 148 -3.76 -12.86 -0.47
C GLY A 148 -2.53 -13.78 -0.33
N MET A 149 -1.70 -13.95 -1.36
CA MET A 149 -0.57 -14.88 -1.33
C MET A 149 0.57 -14.41 -0.42
N ARG A 150 0.69 -13.10 -0.17
CA ARG A 150 1.77 -12.51 0.63
C ARG A 150 1.79 -13.07 2.05
N LYS A 151 0.72 -12.87 2.84
CA LYS A 151 0.58 -13.46 4.18
C LYS A 151 0.47 -14.99 4.15
N GLY A 152 0.02 -15.56 3.02
CA GLY A 152 -0.17 -17.00 2.86
C GLY A 152 1.10 -17.83 2.65
N LEU A 153 2.18 -17.23 2.16
CA LEU A 153 3.43 -17.93 1.85
C LEU A 153 4.66 -17.33 2.53
N LEU A 154 4.95 -16.03 2.34
CA LEU A 154 6.20 -15.42 2.81
C LEU A 154 6.23 -15.39 4.34
N PRO A 155 7.35 -15.71 5.03
CA PRO A 155 7.51 -15.49 6.47
C PRO A 155 7.36 -14.01 6.84
N LYS A 156 7.03 -13.72 8.11
CA LYS A 156 7.32 -12.39 8.67
C LYS A 156 8.81 -12.37 9.03
N GLY A 157 9.56 -11.42 8.47
CA GLY A 157 10.94 -11.18 8.88
C GLY A 157 11.06 -10.52 10.26
N ASN A 158 12.27 -10.27 10.74
CA ASN A 158 12.48 -9.49 11.97
C ASN A 158 12.32 -7.98 11.77
N ARG A 159 12.46 -7.50 10.53
CA ARG A 159 12.27 -6.09 10.16
C ARG A 159 10.79 -5.76 10.10
N LYS A 160 10.43 -4.61 10.67
CA LYS A 160 9.07 -4.05 10.70
C LYS A 160 9.14 -2.55 10.43
N TYR A 161 8.08 -1.99 9.87
CA TYR A 161 7.91 -0.54 9.82
C TYR A 161 7.85 0.03 11.25
N VAL A 162 8.51 1.18 11.45
CA VAL A 162 8.40 1.95 12.70
C VAL A 162 8.26 3.43 12.34
N PRO A 163 7.18 4.12 12.78
CA PRO A 163 6.95 5.52 12.44
C PRO A 163 8.12 6.42 12.88
N LEU A 164 8.49 7.40 12.05
CA LEU A 164 9.66 8.29 12.19
C LEU A 164 11.04 7.61 12.22
N GLN A 165 11.13 6.27 12.18
CA GLN A 165 12.41 5.53 12.15
C GLN A 165 12.65 4.80 10.82
N GLN A 166 11.59 4.53 10.06
CA GLN A 166 11.68 4.03 8.69
C GLN A 166 12.57 4.96 7.84
N PRO A 167 13.68 4.48 7.26
CA PRO A 167 14.48 5.27 6.33
C PRO A 167 13.64 5.73 5.15
N THR A 168 13.86 6.95 4.70
CA THR A 168 13.14 7.52 3.56
C THR A 168 13.85 7.20 2.25
N ALA A 169 13.13 7.23 1.12
CA ALA A 169 13.67 6.99 -0.20
C ALA A 169 14.84 7.95 -0.50
N GLN A 170 14.69 9.24 -0.15
CA GLN A 170 15.76 10.22 -0.32
C GLN A 170 17.00 9.93 0.52
N GLN A 171 16.81 9.50 1.77
CA GLN A 171 17.93 9.14 2.64
C GLN A 171 18.67 7.93 2.08
N VAL A 172 17.94 6.86 1.73
CA VAL A 172 18.53 5.61 1.20
C VAL A 172 19.19 5.83 -0.17
N MET A 173 18.58 6.62 -1.08
CA MET A 173 19.21 7.03 -2.34
C MET A 173 20.49 7.81 -2.08
N LYS A 174 20.46 8.81 -1.21
CA LYS A 174 21.63 9.64 -0.90
C LYS A 174 22.77 8.81 -0.30
N ASP A 175 22.48 7.94 0.65
CA ASP A 175 23.50 7.12 1.32
C ASP A 175 24.12 6.11 0.33
N ALA A 176 23.31 5.45 -0.50
CA ALA A 176 23.78 4.51 -1.51
C ALA A 176 24.57 5.19 -2.64
N ILE A 177 24.10 6.33 -3.16
CA ILE A 177 24.71 7.04 -4.29
C ILE A 177 25.96 7.82 -3.84
N SER A 178 25.99 8.41 -2.64
CA SER A 178 27.17 9.12 -2.13
C SER A 178 28.36 8.20 -1.85
N ALA A 179 28.10 6.94 -1.46
CA ALA A 179 29.13 5.92 -1.22
C ALA A 179 29.89 5.44 -2.47
N GLY A 180 29.58 5.95 -3.68
CA GLY A 180 30.41 5.77 -4.88
C GLY A 180 29.60 5.47 -6.14
N PRO A 181 30.27 5.12 -7.26
CA PRO A 181 29.62 4.82 -8.53
C PRO A 181 28.54 3.72 -8.41
N ILE A 182 27.38 3.93 -9.03
CA ILE A 182 26.21 3.04 -8.90
C ILE A 182 25.34 3.08 -10.17
N THR A 183 24.65 1.99 -10.47
CA THR A 183 23.62 1.90 -11.50
C THR A 183 22.24 1.96 -10.84
N VAL A 184 21.30 2.69 -11.42
CA VAL A 184 19.94 2.86 -10.89
C VAL A 184 18.96 2.11 -11.79
N PHE A 185 18.12 1.26 -11.20
CA PHE A 185 16.98 0.61 -11.84
C PHE A 185 15.71 1.30 -11.35
N LEU A 186 14.90 1.82 -12.28
CA LEU A 186 13.60 2.43 -12.03
C LEU A 186 12.54 1.49 -12.60
N MET A 187 11.81 0.85 -11.70
CA MET A 187 10.77 -0.15 -11.98
C MET A 187 9.37 0.41 -11.74
N GLY A 188 9.24 1.33 -10.78
CA GLY A 188 8.02 2.11 -10.56
C GLY A 188 8.08 3.54 -11.13
N ILE A 189 7.07 4.34 -10.77
CA ILE A 189 7.00 5.78 -11.06
C ILE A 189 8.27 6.50 -10.58
N GLN A 190 8.71 7.52 -11.29
CA GLN A 190 10.06 8.09 -11.12
C GLN A 190 10.17 9.23 -10.09
N THR A 191 9.10 9.51 -9.33
CA THR A 191 8.99 10.61 -8.34
C THR A 191 10.13 10.64 -7.32
N ASN A 192 10.47 9.50 -6.69
CA ASN A 192 11.55 9.43 -5.71
C ASN A 192 12.88 9.90 -6.32
N PHE A 193 13.21 9.35 -7.49
CA PHE A 193 14.49 9.62 -8.13
C PHE A 193 14.57 11.03 -8.73
N ALA A 194 13.48 11.58 -9.29
CA ALA A 194 13.43 12.97 -9.73
C ALA A 194 13.70 13.94 -8.57
N ILE A 195 13.05 13.75 -7.42
CA ILE A 195 13.26 14.56 -6.22
C ILE A 195 14.70 14.42 -5.71
N PHE A 196 15.30 13.23 -5.79
CA PHE A 196 16.72 13.03 -5.49
C PHE A 196 17.62 13.87 -6.41
N LEU A 197 17.38 13.85 -7.72
CA LEU A 197 18.16 14.60 -8.71
C LEU A 197 18.03 16.12 -8.54
N MET A 198 16.86 16.61 -8.11
CA MET A 198 16.58 18.02 -7.84
C MET A 198 17.26 18.49 -6.55
N THR A 199 17.24 17.68 -5.50
CA THR A 199 17.80 18.04 -4.17
C THR A 199 19.30 17.73 -4.02
N ASN A 200 19.84 16.77 -4.77
CA ASN A 200 21.23 16.35 -4.71
C ASN A 200 21.95 16.39 -6.08
N PRO A 201 21.89 17.50 -6.84
CA PRO A 201 22.42 17.57 -8.22
C PRO A 201 23.93 17.27 -8.31
N HIS A 202 24.69 17.52 -7.24
CA HIS A 202 26.12 17.22 -7.15
C HIS A 202 26.45 15.71 -7.08
N LEU A 203 25.47 14.85 -6.77
CA LEU A 203 25.61 13.39 -6.74
C LEU A 203 25.31 12.73 -8.09
N LYS A 204 24.76 13.46 -9.08
CA LYS A 204 24.50 12.95 -10.43
C LYS A 204 25.70 12.23 -11.05
N LYS A 205 26.90 12.76 -10.83
CA LYS A 205 28.19 12.20 -11.30
C LYS A 205 28.53 10.79 -10.77
N ASN A 206 27.87 10.34 -9.70
CA ASN A 206 28.05 8.99 -9.15
C ASN A 206 27.11 7.96 -9.81
N ILE A 207 26.10 8.40 -10.57
CA ILE A 207 25.19 7.50 -11.27
C ILE A 207 25.79 7.18 -12.63
N LYS A 208 26.20 5.91 -12.82
CA LYS A 208 26.81 5.41 -14.07
C LYS A 208 25.79 5.35 -15.20
N HIS A 209 24.60 4.83 -14.90
CA HIS A 209 23.56 4.52 -15.87
C HIS A 209 22.21 4.39 -15.16
N ILE A 210 21.13 4.73 -15.84
CA ILE A 210 19.74 4.52 -15.42
C ILE A 210 19.12 3.48 -16.36
N TYR A 211 18.53 2.43 -15.79
CA TYR A 211 17.65 1.52 -16.52
C TYR A 211 16.23 1.78 -16.04
N ALA A 212 15.32 2.07 -16.96
CA ALA A 212 13.94 2.41 -16.61
C ALA A 212 12.97 1.48 -17.34
N MET A 213 12.09 0.82 -16.59
CA MET A 213 10.87 0.23 -17.14
C MET A 213 9.84 1.35 -17.26
N GLY A 214 9.27 1.51 -18.45
CA GLY A 214 8.15 2.41 -18.67
C GLY A 214 8.23 3.14 -19.99
N GLY A 215 7.18 3.90 -20.25
CA GLY A 215 6.96 4.62 -21.48
C GLY A 215 6.44 3.73 -22.61
N ALA A 216 5.90 4.40 -23.62
CA ALA A 216 5.50 3.81 -24.89
C ALA A 216 5.83 4.83 -25.98
N VAL A 217 6.57 4.40 -27.01
CA VAL A 217 7.24 5.30 -27.95
C VAL A 217 6.62 5.24 -29.33
N ARG A 218 6.45 4.03 -29.87
CA ARG A 218 5.86 3.74 -31.18
C ARG A 218 4.73 2.72 -31.01
N SER A 219 3.78 2.72 -31.94
CA SER A 219 2.73 1.69 -31.96
C SER A 219 3.30 0.36 -32.47
N THR A 220 3.18 -0.71 -31.67
CA THR A 220 3.69 -2.05 -32.02
C THR A 220 2.62 -2.98 -32.60
N CYS A 221 1.92 -2.53 -33.63
CA CYS A 221 0.94 -3.34 -34.36
C CYS A 221 1.62 -4.34 -35.31
N LEU A 222 2.17 -5.43 -34.76
CA LEU A 222 2.70 -6.55 -35.55
C LEU A 222 1.58 -7.47 -36.07
N GLY A 223 0.81 -6.96 -37.03
CA GLY A 223 0.17 -7.79 -38.05
C GLY A 223 -1.23 -8.37 -37.77
N ASN A 224 -1.91 -8.02 -36.67
CA ASN A 224 -3.31 -8.44 -36.47
C ASN A 224 -4.23 -7.29 -36.02
N PRO A 225 -4.87 -6.54 -36.95
CA PRO A 225 -5.61 -5.30 -36.65
C PRO A 225 -6.92 -5.49 -35.86
N THR A 226 -7.26 -6.70 -35.44
CA THR A 226 -8.46 -7.01 -34.63
C THR A 226 -8.17 -7.25 -33.15
N SER A 227 -6.91 -7.20 -32.71
CA SER A 227 -6.56 -7.17 -31.28
C SER A 227 -6.98 -5.83 -30.66
N VAL A 228 -7.51 -5.85 -29.44
CA VAL A 228 -7.88 -4.62 -28.69
C VAL A 228 -6.65 -3.70 -28.51
N LEU A 229 -5.47 -4.30 -28.32
CA LEU A 229 -4.17 -3.61 -28.28
C LEU A 229 -3.73 -2.94 -29.60
N CYS A 230 -4.36 -3.24 -30.75
CA CYS A 230 -4.07 -2.52 -32.00
C CYS A 230 -4.69 -1.10 -32.05
N GLY A 231 -5.37 -0.69 -30.97
CA GLY A 231 -5.74 0.69 -30.74
C GLY A 231 -4.55 1.56 -30.27
N ASP A 232 -4.07 1.32 -29.06
CA ASP A 232 -3.47 2.38 -28.23
C ASP A 232 -1.98 2.17 -27.97
N ILE A 233 -1.26 3.29 -27.78
CA ILE A 233 0.19 3.27 -27.57
C ILE A 233 0.49 2.98 -26.09
N GLY A 234 -0.27 3.57 -25.17
CA GLY A 234 -0.20 3.38 -23.72
C GLY A 234 -0.84 2.10 -23.18
N ASN A 235 -1.00 1.99 -21.86
CA ASN A 235 -1.62 0.84 -21.16
C ASN A 235 -2.56 1.20 -19.97
N LEU A 236 -3.00 2.46 -19.85
CA LEU A 236 -3.93 2.89 -18.79
C LEU A 236 -5.27 2.13 -18.87
N PHE A 237 -5.90 1.83 -17.72
CA PHE A 237 -7.19 1.10 -17.62
C PHE A 237 -8.34 1.75 -18.40
N ARG A 238 -8.28 3.08 -18.56
CA ARG A 238 -9.18 3.88 -19.39
C ARG A 238 -8.35 4.73 -20.36
N PRO A 239 -8.00 4.20 -21.55
CA PRO A 239 -7.19 4.90 -22.54
C PRO A 239 -7.99 5.93 -23.35
N ASP A 240 -9.29 6.09 -23.10
CA ASP A 240 -10.19 6.95 -23.88
C ASP A 240 -9.95 8.44 -23.66
N SER A 241 -9.42 8.86 -22.50
CA SER A 241 -8.93 10.23 -22.29
C SER A 241 -7.46 10.41 -22.71
N ASN A 242 -6.63 9.38 -22.54
CA ASN A 242 -5.21 9.38 -22.89
C ASN A 242 -4.72 7.99 -23.38
N PRO A 243 -4.68 7.76 -24.70
CA PRO A 243 -4.25 6.47 -25.27
C PRO A 243 -2.73 6.34 -25.41
N TYR A 244 -1.95 7.24 -24.80
CA TYR A 244 -0.50 7.35 -24.99
C TYR A 244 0.31 7.11 -23.70
N GLY A 245 -0.31 7.34 -22.54
CA GLY A 245 0.33 7.18 -21.23
C GLY A 245 0.64 5.72 -20.90
N GLU A 246 1.84 5.49 -20.38
CA GLU A 246 2.22 4.25 -19.69
C GLU A 246 2.28 4.56 -18.19
N TYR A 247 1.81 3.67 -17.30
CA TYR A 247 1.66 3.93 -15.87
C TYR A 247 2.87 4.59 -15.17
N ASN A 248 4.09 4.09 -15.35
CA ASN A 248 5.27 4.62 -14.65
C ASN A 248 5.62 6.05 -15.06
N ILE A 249 5.35 6.41 -16.33
CA ILE A 249 5.60 7.76 -16.86
C ILE A 249 4.37 8.67 -16.66
N PHE A 250 3.15 8.13 -16.76
CA PHE A 250 1.89 8.84 -16.51
C PHE A 250 1.68 9.18 -15.04
N GLY A 251 2.13 8.32 -14.12
CA GLY A 251 1.96 8.51 -12.68
C GLY A 251 2.65 9.75 -12.12
N ASP A 252 3.71 10.22 -12.77
CA ASP A 252 4.34 11.54 -12.52
C ASP A 252 5.15 11.98 -13.77
N PRO A 253 4.51 12.62 -14.77
CA PRO A 253 5.16 12.96 -16.03
C PRO A 253 6.29 13.97 -15.84
N PHE A 254 6.17 14.87 -14.85
CA PHE A 254 7.19 15.86 -14.55
C PHE A 254 8.44 15.22 -13.92
N ALA A 255 8.26 14.23 -13.04
CA ALA A 255 9.38 13.42 -12.55
C ALA A 255 10.06 12.64 -13.68
N ALA A 256 9.29 11.96 -14.53
CA ALA A 256 9.85 11.19 -15.64
C ALA A 256 10.60 12.07 -16.65
N TYR A 257 10.08 13.26 -16.97
CA TYR A 257 10.81 14.28 -17.73
C TYR A 257 12.13 14.68 -17.04
N THR A 258 12.09 14.96 -15.73
CA THR A 258 13.27 15.35 -14.94
C THR A 258 14.37 14.28 -14.94
N VAL A 259 13.99 13.00 -14.97
CA VAL A 259 14.91 11.86 -15.05
C VAL A 259 15.46 11.67 -16.46
N LEU A 260 14.61 11.69 -17.49
CA LEU A 260 15.03 11.51 -18.89
C LEU A 260 15.98 12.65 -19.34
N HIS A 261 15.70 13.87 -18.89
CA HIS A 261 16.51 15.07 -19.16
C HIS A 261 17.61 15.31 -18.11
N SER A 262 17.92 14.32 -17.27
CA SER A 262 18.87 14.47 -16.15
C SER A 262 20.33 14.70 -16.58
N GLY A 263 20.67 14.33 -17.82
CA GLY A 263 22.04 14.29 -18.37
C GLY A 263 22.81 12.99 -18.07
N ILE A 264 22.17 12.02 -17.40
CA ILE A 264 22.73 10.70 -17.10
C ILE A 264 22.37 9.74 -18.25
N PRO A 265 23.22 8.77 -18.64
CA PRO A 265 22.86 7.75 -19.63
C PRO A 265 21.64 6.93 -19.20
N VAL A 266 20.62 6.85 -20.07
CA VAL A 266 19.39 6.09 -19.85
C VAL A 266 19.27 4.96 -20.87
N THR A 267 18.99 3.74 -20.40
CA THR A 267 18.37 2.67 -21.20
C THR A 267 16.90 2.55 -20.81
N LEU A 268 15.99 2.86 -21.74
CA LEU A 268 14.55 2.71 -21.57
C LEU A 268 14.09 1.33 -22.07
N VAL A 269 13.24 0.68 -21.29
CA VAL A 269 12.54 -0.56 -21.67
C VAL A 269 11.03 -0.27 -21.71
N PRO A 270 10.53 0.24 -22.84
CA PRO A 270 9.13 0.63 -22.99
C PRO A 270 8.21 -0.55 -23.31
N LEU A 271 6.90 -0.29 -23.33
CA LEU A 271 5.88 -1.23 -23.78
C LEU A 271 6.16 -1.78 -25.18
N ASP A 272 6.80 -1.00 -26.06
CA ASP A 272 7.23 -1.43 -27.39
C ASP A 272 8.07 -2.72 -27.33
N ALA A 273 8.96 -2.83 -26.33
CA ALA A 273 9.81 -4.00 -26.16
C ALA A 273 9.04 -5.14 -25.51
N THR A 274 8.31 -4.87 -24.42
CA THR A 274 7.68 -5.92 -23.60
C THR A 274 6.52 -6.58 -24.34
N ARG A 275 5.75 -5.84 -25.15
CA ARG A 275 4.70 -6.40 -26.04
C ARG A 275 5.21 -7.41 -27.06
N THR A 276 6.53 -7.47 -27.31
CA THR A 276 7.12 -8.52 -28.16
C THR A 276 7.47 -9.80 -27.40
N ILE A 277 7.27 -9.84 -26.08
CA ILE A 277 7.51 -10.95 -25.15
C ILE A 277 6.35 -11.06 -24.13
N PRO A 278 5.11 -11.33 -24.58
CA PRO A 278 4.03 -11.70 -23.68
C PRO A 278 4.31 -13.06 -23.03
N LEU A 279 3.73 -13.28 -21.86
CA LEU A 279 3.88 -14.50 -21.07
C LEU A 279 3.03 -15.62 -21.68
N ASP A 280 3.58 -16.34 -22.66
CA ASP A 280 2.85 -17.36 -23.40
C ASP A 280 2.51 -18.63 -22.59
N GLU A 281 1.51 -19.38 -23.06
CA GLU A 281 1.05 -20.62 -22.41
C GLU A 281 2.17 -21.69 -22.31
N PRO A 282 3.03 -21.91 -23.33
CA PRO A 282 4.19 -22.80 -23.21
C PRO A 282 5.13 -22.43 -22.06
N PHE A 283 5.47 -21.15 -21.90
CA PHE A 283 6.30 -20.67 -20.79
C PHE A 283 5.59 -20.85 -19.44
N PHE A 284 4.30 -20.50 -19.33
CA PHE A 284 3.53 -20.69 -18.11
C PHE A 284 3.50 -22.17 -17.67
N LYS A 285 3.26 -23.10 -18.61
CA LYS A 285 3.31 -24.55 -18.37
C LYS A 285 4.73 -25.07 -18.08
N ALA A 286 5.77 -24.42 -18.59
CA ALA A 286 7.15 -24.75 -18.24
C ALA A 286 7.50 -24.29 -16.82
N PHE A 287 7.01 -23.12 -16.40
CA PHE A 287 7.16 -22.62 -15.03
C PHE A 287 6.37 -23.49 -14.04
N GLU A 288 5.14 -23.86 -14.37
CA GLU A 288 4.32 -24.79 -13.56
C GLU A 288 5.08 -26.08 -13.23
N LYS A 289 5.81 -26.62 -14.20
CA LYS A 289 6.60 -27.86 -14.05
C LYS A 289 7.96 -27.67 -13.36
N LYS A 290 8.46 -26.43 -13.23
CA LYS A 290 9.82 -26.14 -12.74
C LYS A 290 9.79 -25.05 -11.67
N GLN A 291 9.57 -25.49 -10.44
CA GLN A 291 9.49 -24.68 -9.22
C GLN A 291 10.39 -25.28 -8.12
N ASP A 292 11.66 -25.48 -8.49
CA ASP A 292 12.69 -26.21 -7.73
C ASP A 292 13.11 -25.47 -6.44
N THR A 293 12.83 -24.16 -6.35
CA THR A 293 13.14 -23.29 -5.21
C THR A 293 11.87 -22.67 -4.62
N TYR A 294 11.97 -22.20 -3.38
CA TYR A 294 10.84 -21.57 -2.68
C TYR A 294 10.38 -20.27 -3.38
N GLU A 295 11.33 -19.43 -3.79
CA GLU A 295 11.04 -18.21 -4.55
C GLU A 295 10.43 -18.51 -5.93
N ALA A 296 10.83 -19.60 -6.62
CA ALA A 296 10.16 -20.03 -7.84
C ALA A 296 8.70 -20.45 -7.60
N GLN A 297 8.43 -21.16 -6.50
CA GLN A 297 7.06 -21.52 -6.09
C GLN A 297 6.21 -20.30 -5.75
N TYR A 298 6.79 -19.29 -5.10
CA TYR A 298 6.10 -18.04 -4.80
C TYR A 298 5.78 -17.24 -6.06
N CYS A 299 6.78 -17.05 -6.93
CA CYS A 299 6.60 -16.36 -8.21
C CYS A 299 5.54 -17.04 -9.09
N PHE A 300 5.57 -18.37 -9.23
CA PHE A 300 4.56 -19.09 -10.00
C PHE A 300 3.16 -18.97 -9.39
N GLN A 301 3.01 -19.12 -8.06
CA GLN A 301 1.69 -18.99 -7.42
C GLN A 301 1.13 -17.57 -7.54
N SER A 302 1.98 -16.54 -7.49
CA SER A 302 1.59 -15.15 -7.72
C SER A 302 1.08 -14.94 -9.15
N LEU A 303 1.84 -15.41 -10.15
CA LEU A 303 1.43 -15.40 -11.55
C LEU A 303 0.17 -16.22 -11.82
N LYS A 304 -0.03 -17.36 -11.13
CA LYS A 304 -1.24 -18.16 -11.25
C LYS A 304 -2.47 -17.38 -10.76
N MET A 305 -2.36 -16.65 -9.64
CA MET A 305 -3.48 -15.82 -9.16
C MET A 305 -3.81 -14.70 -10.15
N VAL A 306 -2.82 -13.99 -10.69
CA VAL A 306 -3.04 -12.99 -11.77
C VAL A 306 -3.72 -13.65 -12.98
N ARG A 307 -3.21 -14.79 -13.45
CA ARG A 307 -3.80 -15.53 -14.57
C ARG A 307 -5.26 -15.94 -14.31
N ASP A 308 -5.57 -16.35 -13.08
CA ASP A 308 -6.90 -16.82 -12.69
C ASP A 308 -7.93 -15.68 -12.51
N THR A 309 -7.53 -14.40 -12.45
CA THR A 309 -8.44 -13.25 -12.49
C THR A 309 -8.74 -12.73 -13.91
N TRP A 310 -8.00 -13.19 -14.93
CA TRP A 310 -8.19 -12.79 -16.33
C TRP A 310 -9.15 -13.71 -17.10
N SER A 311 -9.75 -13.18 -18.18
CA SER A 311 -10.60 -13.94 -19.11
C SER A 311 -9.79 -14.78 -20.10
N ASN A 312 -9.90 -16.12 -19.98
CA ASN A 312 -9.36 -17.10 -20.93
C ASN A 312 -7.91 -16.79 -21.39
N ASP A 313 -7.65 -16.79 -22.70
CA ASP A 313 -6.31 -16.68 -23.28
C ASP A 313 -5.80 -15.23 -23.44
N GLU A 314 -6.49 -14.22 -22.89
CA GLU A 314 -6.05 -12.82 -22.96
C GLU A 314 -4.76 -12.60 -22.15
N PHE A 315 -4.68 -13.20 -20.96
CA PHE A 315 -3.48 -13.19 -20.13
C PHE A 315 -2.23 -13.61 -20.91
N TYR A 316 -2.31 -14.70 -21.69
CA TYR A 316 -1.17 -15.22 -22.47
C TYR A 316 -0.81 -14.38 -23.71
N LYS A 317 -1.57 -13.33 -24.02
CA LYS A 317 -1.36 -12.42 -25.16
C LYS A 317 -0.89 -11.03 -24.72
N GLU A 318 -1.33 -10.59 -23.54
CA GLU A 318 -1.18 -9.19 -23.11
C GLU A 318 -0.30 -9.03 -21.86
N PHE A 319 -0.34 -9.98 -20.91
CA PHE A 319 0.48 -9.90 -19.70
C PHE A 319 1.95 -10.15 -20.04
N CYS A 320 2.84 -9.27 -19.58
CA CYS A 320 4.27 -9.38 -19.80
C CYS A 320 5.00 -9.43 -18.45
N LEU A 321 6.22 -9.97 -18.42
CA LEU A 321 7.11 -9.79 -17.27
C LEU A 321 7.89 -8.49 -17.48
N TRP A 322 7.24 -7.33 -17.30
CA TRP A 322 7.80 -6.03 -17.66
C TRP A 322 9.11 -5.74 -16.91
N ASP A 323 9.08 -5.69 -15.57
CA ASP A 323 10.29 -5.44 -14.78
C ASP A 323 11.33 -6.55 -14.82
N PRO A 324 10.97 -7.85 -14.74
CA PRO A 324 11.95 -8.92 -14.88
C PRO A 324 12.69 -8.83 -16.21
N PHE A 325 12.01 -8.47 -17.30
CA PHE A 325 12.63 -8.26 -18.61
C PHE A 325 13.55 -7.04 -18.61
N MET A 326 13.15 -5.91 -18.00
CA MET A 326 14.01 -4.73 -17.86
C MET A 326 15.29 -5.07 -17.07
N VAL A 327 15.17 -5.77 -15.94
CA VAL A 327 16.33 -6.25 -15.16
C VAL A 327 17.18 -7.20 -16.00
N GLY A 328 16.59 -8.12 -16.77
CA GLY A 328 17.32 -8.98 -17.71
C GLY A 328 18.15 -8.18 -18.71
N VAL A 329 17.53 -7.20 -19.39
CA VAL A 329 18.20 -6.30 -20.33
C VAL A 329 19.33 -5.53 -19.65
N ALA A 330 19.11 -5.00 -18.45
CA ALA A 330 20.11 -4.24 -17.70
C ALA A 330 21.35 -5.07 -17.37
N LEU A 331 21.16 -6.23 -16.73
CA LEU A 331 22.25 -7.13 -16.34
C LEU A 331 23.06 -7.60 -17.57
N SER A 332 22.37 -7.92 -18.67
CA SER A 332 23.02 -8.32 -19.93
C SER A 332 23.85 -7.20 -20.54
N GLN A 333 23.36 -5.95 -20.54
CA GLN A 333 24.13 -4.80 -21.03
C GLN A 333 25.34 -4.50 -20.15
N MET A 334 25.21 -4.63 -18.82
CA MET A 334 26.30 -4.44 -17.87
C MET A 334 27.43 -5.46 -18.09
N HIS A 335 27.09 -6.73 -18.33
CA HIS A 335 28.06 -7.76 -18.73
C HIS A 335 28.71 -7.50 -20.10
N SER A 336 27.93 -7.08 -21.10
CA SER A 336 28.43 -6.96 -22.47
C SER A 336 29.47 -5.84 -22.58
N LEU A 337 29.23 -4.72 -21.89
CA LEU A 337 30.13 -3.57 -21.81
C LEU A 337 31.50 -3.94 -21.21
N GLU A 338 31.55 -4.79 -20.18
CA GLU A 338 32.81 -5.22 -19.56
C GLU A 338 33.62 -6.19 -20.43
N ARG A 339 32.93 -7.05 -21.19
CA ARG A 339 33.58 -8.07 -22.03
C ARG A 339 33.85 -7.60 -23.47
N GLY A 340 33.62 -6.32 -23.77
CA GLY A 340 33.79 -5.75 -25.11
C GLY A 340 32.77 -6.24 -26.16
N HIS A 341 31.75 -6.99 -25.72
CA HIS A 341 30.65 -7.44 -26.58
C HIS A 341 29.61 -6.33 -26.74
N ARG A 342 29.28 -5.97 -27.99
CA ARG A 342 28.43 -4.80 -28.27
C ARG A 342 26.92 -5.08 -28.28
N GLU A 343 26.50 -6.33 -28.16
CA GLU A 343 25.08 -6.70 -28.22
C GLU A 343 24.55 -7.18 -26.86
N ASN A 344 23.36 -6.71 -26.53
CA ASN A 344 22.54 -7.25 -25.45
C ASN A 344 22.03 -8.65 -25.83
N GLU A 345 21.94 -9.57 -24.88
CA GLU A 345 21.49 -10.95 -25.14
C GLU A 345 19.97 -11.04 -25.35
N PHE A 346 19.20 -10.20 -24.66
CA PHE A 346 17.74 -10.34 -24.57
C PHE A 346 16.95 -9.33 -25.41
N ALA A 347 17.49 -8.15 -25.69
CA ALA A 347 16.82 -7.09 -26.44
C ALA A 347 17.61 -6.61 -27.66
N LYS A 348 16.89 -6.05 -28.64
CA LYS A 348 17.43 -5.12 -29.62
C LYS A 348 17.42 -3.73 -29.01
N LEU A 349 18.54 -3.00 -29.12
CA LEU A 349 18.69 -1.65 -28.58
C LEU A 349 18.95 -0.66 -29.73
N GLU A 350 18.25 0.48 -29.73
CA GLU A 350 18.32 1.55 -30.73
C GLU A 350 18.44 2.89 -30.01
N TYR A 351 19.30 3.80 -30.48
CA TYR A 351 19.31 5.17 -29.96
C TYR A 351 18.19 5.98 -30.62
N MET A 352 17.31 6.58 -29.81
CA MET A 352 16.20 7.41 -30.25
C MET A 352 16.24 8.79 -29.59
N ASN A 353 15.68 9.79 -30.25
CA ASN A 353 15.53 11.13 -29.70
C ASN A 353 14.12 11.28 -29.10
N LEU A 354 14.03 11.27 -27.78
CA LEU A 354 12.79 11.17 -27.02
C LEU A 354 12.54 12.41 -26.16
N THR A 355 11.29 12.60 -25.75
CA THR A 355 10.89 13.53 -24.68
C THR A 355 9.69 12.97 -23.92
N VAL A 356 9.42 13.45 -22.71
CA VAL A 356 8.18 13.12 -21.98
C VAL A 356 7.20 14.28 -22.13
N VAL A 357 6.00 13.98 -22.62
CA VAL A 357 4.93 14.99 -22.67
C VAL A 357 4.36 15.19 -21.27
N THR A 358 4.50 16.42 -20.79
CA THR A 358 4.13 16.85 -19.42
C THR A 358 2.94 17.79 -19.39
N SER A 359 2.50 18.28 -20.56
CA SER A 359 1.30 19.09 -20.74
C SER A 359 0.87 19.11 -22.21
N ASN A 360 -0.39 19.44 -22.47
CA ASN A 360 -1.06 19.36 -23.76
C ASN A 360 -1.24 20.74 -24.40
N ARG A 361 -1.06 20.81 -25.72
CA ARG A 361 -1.18 22.07 -26.47
C ARG A 361 -2.62 22.64 -26.42
N PRO A 362 -2.79 23.97 -26.50
CA PRO A 362 -1.78 25.01 -26.73
C PRO A 362 -0.91 25.31 -25.50
N TYR A 363 0.39 25.58 -25.72
CA TYR A 363 1.30 26.05 -24.68
C TYR A 363 1.17 27.57 -24.48
N GLY A 364 1.47 28.05 -23.28
CA GLY A 364 1.42 29.47 -22.92
C GLY A 364 0.03 29.99 -22.52
N ILE A 365 -0.97 29.09 -22.43
CA ILE A 365 -2.34 29.43 -22.06
C ILE A 365 -2.68 28.64 -20.79
N SER A 366 -2.71 29.32 -19.64
CA SER A 366 -3.19 28.69 -18.41
C SER A 366 -4.70 28.56 -18.44
N ASP A 367 -5.20 27.38 -18.08
CA ASP A 367 -6.61 27.04 -17.90
C ASP A 367 -6.92 26.61 -16.45
N GLY A 368 -5.96 26.81 -15.53
CA GLY A 368 -6.04 26.37 -14.12
C GLY A 368 -5.58 24.93 -13.87
N SER A 369 -5.40 24.11 -14.92
CA SER A 369 -5.13 22.67 -14.75
C SER A 369 -3.72 22.34 -14.22
N ASN A 370 -2.75 23.25 -14.39
CA ASN A 370 -1.34 23.02 -14.08
C ASN A 370 -0.83 23.87 -12.89
N PRO A 371 -0.81 23.35 -11.65
CA PRO A 371 -0.32 24.08 -10.47
C PRO A 371 1.20 24.27 -10.40
N LEU A 372 1.98 23.86 -11.42
CA LEU A 372 3.36 24.33 -11.59
C LEU A 372 3.43 25.74 -12.19
N ILE A 373 2.35 26.26 -12.78
CA ILE A 373 2.31 27.56 -13.47
C ILE A 373 1.15 28.43 -12.98
N ASP A 374 -0.04 27.84 -12.80
CA ASP A 374 -1.23 28.57 -12.42
C ASP A 374 -1.17 29.10 -10.98
N GLY A 375 -1.88 30.21 -10.69
CA GLY A 375 -1.82 30.88 -9.38
C GLY A 375 -0.46 31.53 -9.02
N HIS A 376 0.58 31.34 -9.83
CA HIS A 376 1.96 31.72 -9.48
C HIS A 376 2.54 32.85 -10.35
N LEU A 377 3.10 33.88 -9.69
CA LEU A 377 3.82 34.98 -10.37
C LEU A 377 5.07 34.46 -11.10
N ILE A 378 5.82 33.57 -10.45
CA ILE A 378 6.98 32.84 -10.98
C ILE A 378 6.63 31.35 -10.96
N PRO A 379 6.70 30.61 -12.08
CA PRO A 379 6.36 29.19 -12.11
C PRO A 379 7.31 28.34 -11.27
N LYS A 380 6.77 27.20 -10.80
CA LYS A 380 7.46 26.25 -9.96
C LYS A 380 8.63 25.58 -10.68
N PHE A 381 9.69 25.28 -9.94
CA PHE A 381 10.87 24.53 -10.40
C PHE A 381 11.56 25.10 -11.65
N GLY A 382 11.34 26.38 -11.95
CA GLY A 382 11.91 27.06 -13.11
C GLY A 382 11.25 26.69 -14.45
N VAL A 383 10.04 26.11 -14.47
CA VAL A 383 9.34 25.86 -15.74
C VAL A 383 9.02 27.18 -16.47
N GLN A 384 9.10 27.17 -17.80
CA GLN A 384 8.84 28.37 -18.59
C GLN A 384 7.34 28.59 -18.82
N LYS A 385 6.84 29.81 -18.57
CA LYS A 385 5.41 30.17 -18.77
C LYS A 385 4.86 29.90 -20.18
N ASN A 386 5.73 29.86 -21.20
CA ASN A 386 5.37 29.58 -22.59
C ASN A 386 6.10 28.33 -23.15
N GLY A 387 6.68 27.49 -22.28
CA GLY A 387 7.44 26.30 -22.66
C GLY A 387 6.59 25.02 -22.78
N VAL A 388 7.26 23.87 -22.97
CA VAL A 388 6.61 22.55 -23.15
C VAL A 388 5.78 22.07 -21.95
N HIS A 389 5.95 22.69 -20.78
CA HIS A 389 5.19 22.43 -19.57
C HIS A 389 3.95 23.34 -19.42
N SER A 390 3.72 24.29 -20.33
CA SER A 390 2.73 25.38 -20.15
C SER A 390 1.39 25.19 -20.86
N GLY A 391 1.03 23.93 -21.09
CA GLY A 391 -0.28 23.55 -21.60
C GLY A 391 -1.22 23.01 -20.53
N HIS A 392 -2.37 22.50 -20.98
CA HIS A 392 -3.32 21.79 -20.15
C HIS A 392 -2.71 20.50 -19.60
N VAL A 393 -2.87 20.23 -18.31
CA VAL A 393 -2.42 18.99 -17.67
C VAL A 393 -3.65 18.20 -17.24
N GLN A 394 -3.76 16.94 -17.68
CA GLN A 394 -4.94 16.10 -17.42
C GLN A 394 -5.31 16.11 -15.94
N THR A 395 -6.56 16.44 -15.59
CA THR A 395 -7.03 16.63 -14.21
C THR A 395 -7.65 15.38 -13.59
N GLY A 396 -8.04 14.40 -14.41
CA GLY A 396 -8.57 13.11 -14.00
C GLY A 396 -8.90 12.22 -15.21
N MET A 397 -9.55 11.08 -14.99
CA MET A 397 -9.85 10.14 -16.09
C MET A 397 -11.05 10.57 -16.95
N GLU A 398 -12.05 11.25 -16.38
CA GLU A 398 -13.20 11.85 -17.11
C GLU A 398 -12.96 13.34 -17.48
N ASP A 399 -11.71 13.78 -17.64
CA ASP A 399 -11.37 15.18 -17.96
C ASP A 399 -12.04 15.65 -19.28
N PRO A 400 -12.93 16.66 -19.26
CA PRO A 400 -13.64 17.15 -20.44
C PRO A 400 -12.75 17.79 -21.52
N PHE A 401 -11.54 18.26 -21.16
CA PHE A 401 -10.56 18.65 -22.16
C PHE A 401 -10.03 17.41 -22.87
N CYS A 402 -9.66 16.35 -22.16
CA CYS A 402 -9.02 15.18 -22.75
C CYS A 402 -9.95 14.38 -23.69
N LEU A 403 -11.23 14.27 -23.33
CA LEU A 403 -12.22 13.45 -24.04
C LEU A 403 -12.63 14.02 -25.42
N ILE A 404 -12.91 13.13 -26.38
CA ILE A 404 -13.44 13.46 -27.71
C ILE A 404 -14.71 12.66 -27.95
N LYS A 405 -15.80 13.32 -28.40
CA LYS A 405 -17.13 12.69 -28.54
C LYS A 405 -17.18 11.46 -29.47
N GLU A 406 -16.34 11.44 -30.51
CA GLU A 406 -16.29 10.37 -31.51
C GLU A 406 -14.82 10.08 -31.88
N GLY A 407 -14.03 9.65 -30.90
CA GLY A 407 -12.62 9.32 -31.13
C GLY A 407 -11.86 9.00 -29.85
N LYS A 408 -10.54 8.88 -29.98
CA LYS A 408 -9.63 8.73 -28.84
C LYS A 408 -9.29 10.09 -28.27
N GLY A 409 -9.06 10.14 -26.96
CA GLY A 409 -8.70 11.36 -26.26
C GLY A 409 -7.42 12.01 -26.78
N LYS A 410 -7.37 13.33 -26.68
CA LYS A 410 -6.24 14.16 -27.16
C LYS A 410 -5.16 14.39 -26.11
N CYS A 411 -5.36 13.98 -24.85
CA CYS A 411 -4.33 14.14 -23.83
C CYS A 411 -3.20 13.14 -24.05
N GLN A 412 -1.98 13.60 -23.80
CA GLN A 412 -0.73 12.90 -24.03
C GLN A 412 0.17 12.95 -22.78
N ASP A 413 -0.34 13.31 -21.60
CA ASP A 413 0.41 13.24 -20.33
C ASP A 413 1.10 11.88 -20.22
N GLY A 414 2.39 11.88 -19.85
CA GLY A 414 3.19 10.67 -19.73
C GLY A 414 3.59 10.01 -21.06
N TYR A 415 3.20 10.54 -22.22
CA TYR A 415 3.62 9.99 -23.51
C TYR A 415 5.13 10.18 -23.71
N THR A 416 5.83 9.07 -23.96
CA THR A 416 7.28 9.06 -24.21
C THR A 416 7.55 9.25 -25.70
N LYS A 417 7.46 10.49 -26.16
CA LYS A 417 7.31 10.86 -27.56
C LYS A 417 8.65 10.99 -28.28
N GLU A 418 8.78 10.33 -29.42
CA GLU A 418 9.87 10.58 -30.37
C GLU A 418 9.75 11.99 -30.97
N THR A 419 10.84 12.77 -30.93
CA THR A 419 10.86 14.18 -31.37
C THR A 419 12.23 14.59 -31.90
N THR A 420 12.25 15.59 -32.78
CA THR A 420 13.46 16.26 -33.31
C THR A 420 13.61 17.70 -32.82
N GLY A 421 12.74 18.13 -31.89
CA GLY A 421 12.79 19.48 -31.30
C GLY A 421 13.93 19.67 -30.30
N ALA A 422 14.07 20.90 -29.80
CA ALA A 422 15.11 21.25 -28.81
C ALA A 422 14.88 20.60 -27.43
N GLU A 423 13.68 20.08 -27.19
CA GLU A 423 13.28 19.31 -26.02
C GLU A 423 13.64 17.81 -26.11
N ALA A 424 14.27 17.36 -27.21
CA ALA A 424 14.65 15.98 -27.43
C ALA A 424 15.95 15.61 -26.68
N VAL A 425 15.99 14.40 -26.12
CA VAL A 425 17.19 13.79 -25.54
C VAL A 425 17.46 12.43 -26.18
N THR A 426 18.72 12.14 -26.48
CA THR A 426 19.12 10.85 -27.06
C THR A 426 19.19 9.78 -25.98
N VAL A 427 18.31 8.79 -26.10
CA VAL A 427 18.10 7.70 -25.13
C VAL A 427 18.34 6.37 -25.83
N LEU A 428 18.92 5.38 -25.13
CA LEU A 428 19.01 4.02 -25.65
C LEU A 428 17.69 3.30 -25.34
N VAL A 429 17.02 2.75 -26.36
CA VAL A 429 15.66 2.21 -26.23
C VAL A 429 15.66 0.75 -26.62
N ALA A 430 15.06 -0.11 -25.80
CA ALA A 430 14.75 -1.47 -26.21
C ALA A 430 13.59 -1.44 -27.23
N THR A 431 13.78 -2.06 -28.39
CA THR A 431 12.79 -2.07 -29.49
C THR A 431 12.13 -3.44 -29.72
N GLY A 432 12.53 -4.44 -28.93
CA GLY A 432 11.95 -5.78 -28.97
C GLY A 432 12.86 -6.84 -28.38
N ALA A 433 12.25 -7.87 -27.80
CA ALA A 433 12.92 -9.04 -27.26
C ALA A 433 13.39 -9.99 -28.37
N LYS A 434 14.66 -10.41 -28.27
CA LYS A 434 15.27 -11.41 -29.15
C LYS A 434 14.57 -12.78 -28.99
N ARG A 435 14.47 -13.54 -30.08
CA ARG A 435 13.93 -14.91 -30.09
C ARG A 435 14.97 -15.88 -29.51
N ASP A 436 14.53 -17.02 -28.99
CA ASP A 436 15.44 -18.10 -28.60
C ASP A 436 16.34 -18.49 -29.79
N ARG A 437 17.61 -18.75 -29.52
CA ARG A 437 18.60 -19.18 -30.51
C ARG A 437 18.43 -20.65 -30.93
N ASP A 438 17.76 -21.46 -30.11
CA ASP A 438 17.35 -22.82 -30.46
C ASP A 438 15.90 -22.84 -30.97
N CYS A 439 15.72 -22.98 -32.28
CA CYS A 439 14.42 -23.07 -32.93
C CYS A 439 13.57 -24.30 -32.51
N ASN A 440 14.15 -25.28 -31.81
CA ASN A 440 13.44 -26.45 -31.28
C ASN A 440 13.11 -26.32 -29.78
N SER A 441 13.52 -25.22 -29.14
CA SER A 441 13.22 -24.92 -27.74
C SER A 441 11.72 -24.68 -27.53
N ILE A 442 11.16 -25.25 -26.46
CA ILE A 442 9.80 -24.95 -26.00
C ILE A 442 9.72 -23.51 -25.43
N ARG A 443 10.86 -22.85 -25.24
CA ARG A 443 10.97 -21.47 -24.74
C ARG A 443 11.02 -20.54 -25.95
N ALA A 444 10.03 -19.68 -26.15
CA ALA A 444 9.97 -18.83 -27.35
C ALA A 444 11.03 -17.69 -27.39
N LYS A 445 11.70 -17.41 -26.25
CA LYS A 445 12.54 -16.22 -26.02
C LYS A 445 13.73 -16.51 -25.09
N ASP A 446 14.92 -16.01 -25.46
CA ASP A 446 16.16 -16.14 -24.67
C ASP A 446 15.99 -15.70 -23.20
N PHE A 447 15.28 -14.59 -22.96
CA PHE A 447 15.06 -14.06 -21.61
C PHE A 447 14.29 -15.03 -20.71
N TYR A 448 13.23 -15.66 -21.22
CA TYR A 448 12.41 -16.59 -20.44
C TYR A 448 13.18 -17.85 -20.05
N GLY A 449 14.07 -18.34 -20.93
CA GLY A 449 15.04 -19.38 -20.55
C GLY A 449 15.93 -18.92 -19.37
N SER A 450 16.52 -17.74 -19.47
CA SER A 450 17.34 -17.15 -18.41
C SER A 450 16.58 -16.98 -17.09
N PHE A 451 15.36 -16.44 -17.12
CA PHE A 451 14.52 -16.24 -15.94
C PHE A 451 14.22 -17.57 -15.23
N LEU A 452 13.70 -18.56 -15.97
CA LEU A 452 13.36 -19.87 -15.42
C LEU A 452 14.58 -20.61 -14.88
N ASP A 453 15.73 -20.48 -15.52
CA ASP A 453 16.96 -21.11 -15.09
C ASP A 453 17.69 -20.34 -13.98
N VAL A 454 17.41 -19.05 -13.76
CA VAL A 454 17.92 -18.28 -12.61
C VAL A 454 17.08 -18.53 -11.37
N ILE A 455 15.76 -18.39 -11.46
CA ILE A 455 14.87 -18.48 -10.29
C ILE A 455 14.97 -19.87 -9.63
N ASN A 456 15.12 -20.92 -10.43
CA ASN A 456 15.26 -22.31 -10.00
C ASN A 456 16.69 -22.75 -9.62
N ARG A 457 17.72 -21.88 -9.64
CA ARG A 457 19.08 -22.28 -9.22
C ARG A 457 19.11 -22.65 -7.74
N PRO A 458 19.70 -23.79 -7.32
CA PRO A 458 19.87 -24.09 -5.89
C PRO A 458 20.77 -23.09 -5.15
N LYS A 459 21.73 -22.46 -5.85
CA LYS A 459 22.56 -21.39 -5.28
C LYS A 459 21.69 -20.18 -4.95
N LYS A 460 21.90 -19.58 -3.78
CA LYS A 460 21.14 -18.42 -3.29
C LYS A 460 19.62 -18.65 -3.30
N THR A 461 19.17 -19.89 -3.08
CA THR A 461 17.76 -20.14 -2.79
C THR A 461 17.38 -19.43 -1.49
N GLY A 462 16.12 -19.01 -1.37
CA GLY A 462 15.61 -18.49 -0.10
C GLY A 462 15.75 -19.52 1.03
N ARG A 463 15.75 -19.04 2.28
CA ARG A 463 15.76 -19.89 3.48
C ARG A 463 14.63 -20.94 3.40
N PRO A 464 14.86 -22.17 3.91
CA PRO A 464 14.09 -23.35 3.52
C PRO A 464 12.59 -23.28 3.79
N ASN A 465 11.86 -24.06 2.99
CA ASN A 465 10.41 -24.07 2.87
C ASN A 465 9.65 -24.06 4.21
N ILE A 466 8.80 -23.05 4.39
CA ILE A 466 7.88 -22.94 5.53
C ILE A 466 6.88 -24.10 5.57
N ARG A 467 6.53 -24.74 4.45
CA ARG A 467 5.74 -26.00 4.48
C ARG A 467 6.49 -27.18 5.12
N THR A 468 7.79 -27.08 5.41
CA THR A 468 8.55 -28.07 6.18
C THR A 468 8.93 -27.61 7.60
N GLN A 469 8.96 -26.30 7.87
CA GLN A 469 9.03 -25.77 9.25
C GLN A 469 7.64 -25.72 9.92
N PHE A 470 6.58 -25.65 9.12
CA PHE A 470 5.17 -25.64 9.49
C PHE A 470 4.40 -26.61 8.56
N PRO A 471 4.65 -27.95 8.61
CA PRO A 471 3.90 -28.94 7.83
C PRO A 471 2.40 -28.96 8.16
N LEU A 472 2.09 -28.40 9.33
CA LEU A 472 0.77 -28.26 9.92
C LEU A 472 0.61 -26.81 10.41
N HIS A 473 0.65 -25.82 9.52
CA HIS A 473 -0.25 -24.67 9.72
C HIS A 473 -1.67 -25.19 9.46
N GLU A 474 -2.14 -26.01 10.40
CA GLU A 474 -3.47 -26.58 10.38
C GLU A 474 -4.42 -25.39 10.33
N SER A 475 -5.26 -25.33 9.29
CA SER A 475 -6.12 -24.19 8.97
C SER A 475 -7.33 -24.14 9.92
N VAL A 476 -7.04 -24.21 11.22
CA VAL A 476 -7.98 -24.32 12.32
C VAL A 476 -8.45 -22.92 12.66
N LEU A 477 -9.62 -22.60 12.11
CA LEU A 477 -10.40 -21.45 12.53
C LEU A 477 -10.72 -21.62 14.03
N ARG A 478 -10.26 -20.67 14.84
CA ARG A 478 -10.53 -20.63 16.28
C ARG A 478 -11.91 -20.05 16.49
N LYS A 479 -12.86 -20.89 16.87
CA LYS A 479 -14.26 -20.51 17.13
C LYS A 479 -14.61 -20.82 18.59
N PRO A 480 -15.28 -19.91 19.30
CA PRO A 480 -15.70 -20.15 20.67
C PRO A 480 -16.88 -21.13 20.71
N ASP A 481 -16.96 -21.92 21.78
CA ASP A 481 -18.20 -22.59 22.17
C ASP A 481 -18.82 -21.81 23.35
N PHE A 482 -19.92 -21.12 23.07
CA PHE A 482 -20.69 -20.39 24.08
C PHE A 482 -21.78 -21.26 24.75
N GLY A 483 -21.96 -22.51 24.32
CA GLY A 483 -22.95 -23.43 24.86
C GLY A 483 -24.38 -22.88 24.80
N LYS A 484 -25.12 -23.02 25.91
CA LYS A 484 -26.51 -22.57 26.06
C LYS A 484 -26.65 -21.14 26.63
N LYS A 485 -25.62 -20.29 26.51
CA LYS A 485 -25.70 -18.91 26.99
C LYS A 485 -26.76 -18.12 26.22
N LEU A 486 -27.55 -17.32 26.95
CA LEU A 486 -28.39 -16.30 26.33
C LEU A 486 -27.47 -15.24 25.72
N MET A 487 -27.68 -14.95 24.44
CA MET A 487 -26.92 -13.92 23.74
C MET A 487 -27.50 -12.53 24.05
N GLY A 488 -26.61 -11.55 24.23
CA GLY A 488 -26.98 -10.15 24.37
C GLY A 488 -27.37 -9.50 23.04
N LYS A 489 -27.35 -8.16 22.99
CA LYS A 489 -27.72 -7.37 21.82
C LYS A 489 -26.90 -7.78 20.59
N ALA A 490 -27.55 -8.07 19.47
CA ALA A 490 -26.85 -8.38 18.22
C ALA A 490 -26.24 -7.09 17.64
N LEU A 491 -24.91 -7.01 17.65
CA LEU A 491 -24.15 -5.85 17.20
C LEU A 491 -23.49 -6.14 15.85
N ILE A 492 -23.55 -5.18 14.93
CA ILE A 492 -22.65 -5.07 13.79
C ILE A 492 -21.76 -3.84 14.01
N PHE A 493 -20.45 -4.01 13.81
CA PHE A 493 -19.48 -2.92 13.88
C PHE A 493 -19.03 -2.55 12.47
N ASP A 494 -19.17 -1.28 12.10
CA ASP A 494 -18.79 -0.70 10.80
C ASP A 494 -17.62 0.27 11.03
N MET A 495 -16.47 -0.07 10.46
CA MET A 495 -15.16 0.49 10.83
C MET A 495 -14.33 0.85 9.59
N ASP A 496 -13.48 1.87 9.65
CA ASP A 496 -12.57 2.25 8.57
C ASP A 496 -11.11 1.80 8.77
N MET A 497 -10.90 0.97 9.80
CA MET A 497 -9.60 0.38 10.17
C MET A 497 -8.57 1.42 10.65
N SER A 498 -9.05 2.54 11.19
CA SER A 498 -8.32 3.40 12.11
C SER A 498 -7.67 2.64 13.28
N ALA A 499 -6.64 3.24 13.89
CA ALA A 499 -6.06 2.74 15.14
C ALA A 499 -7.06 2.74 16.32
N GLY A 500 -8.03 3.67 16.33
CA GLY A 500 -9.09 3.70 17.32
C GLY A 500 -10.11 2.58 17.12
N ASP A 501 -10.45 2.28 15.87
CA ASP A 501 -11.29 1.12 15.52
C ASP A 501 -10.72 -0.22 15.94
N PHE A 502 -9.41 -0.42 15.84
CA PHE A 502 -8.79 -1.65 16.34
C PHE A 502 -8.84 -1.74 17.88
N LEU A 503 -8.78 -0.61 18.60
CA LEU A 503 -9.01 -0.57 20.05
C LEU A 503 -10.47 -0.83 20.41
N VAL A 504 -11.42 -0.32 19.61
CA VAL A 504 -12.85 -0.61 19.71
C VAL A 504 -13.14 -2.08 19.46
N LEU A 505 -12.57 -2.68 18.42
CA LEU A 505 -12.72 -4.09 18.12
C LEU A 505 -12.25 -4.96 19.29
N LEU A 506 -11.07 -4.67 19.86
CA LEU A 506 -10.60 -5.36 21.07
C LEU A 506 -11.60 -5.19 22.23
N TYR A 507 -12.06 -3.98 22.52
CA TYR A 507 -13.06 -3.73 23.57
C TYR A 507 -14.37 -4.51 23.34
N LEU A 508 -14.91 -4.51 22.12
CA LEU A 508 -16.14 -5.23 21.76
C LEU A 508 -15.99 -6.76 21.85
N LEU A 509 -14.81 -7.30 21.53
CA LEU A 509 -14.52 -8.74 21.68
C LEU A 509 -14.34 -9.15 23.15
N LYS A 510 -14.02 -8.18 24.03
CA LYS A 510 -13.86 -8.36 25.48
C LYS A 510 -15.16 -8.26 26.26
N LEU A 511 -16.11 -7.42 25.81
CA LEU A 511 -17.44 -7.33 26.41
C LEU A 511 -18.10 -8.72 26.54
N PRO A 512 -18.76 -9.02 27.68
CA PRO A 512 -19.54 -10.25 27.84
C PRO A 512 -20.52 -10.48 26.67
N VAL A 513 -20.47 -11.65 26.02
CA VAL A 513 -21.45 -12.01 24.96
C VAL A 513 -22.90 -12.03 25.45
N GLU A 514 -23.09 -12.14 26.76
CA GLU A 514 -24.37 -12.01 27.44
C GLU A 514 -24.93 -10.57 27.41
N TRP A 515 -24.09 -9.55 27.14
CA TRP A 515 -24.46 -8.14 27.00
C TRP A 515 -24.49 -7.70 25.53
N VAL A 516 -23.40 -7.99 24.80
CA VAL A 516 -23.20 -7.60 23.40
C VAL A 516 -22.67 -8.79 22.61
N ASN A 517 -23.42 -9.22 21.60
CA ASN A 517 -23.04 -10.28 20.68
C ASN A 517 -22.62 -9.66 19.34
N LEU A 518 -21.31 -9.45 19.14
CA LEU A 518 -20.75 -9.00 17.86
C LEU A 518 -20.97 -10.07 16.79
N LYS A 519 -21.93 -9.82 15.89
CA LYS A 519 -22.39 -10.71 14.81
C LYS A 519 -21.62 -10.57 13.51
N GLY A 520 -20.94 -9.44 13.30
CA GLY A 520 -20.19 -9.17 12.07
C GLY A 520 -19.49 -7.83 12.08
N ILE A 521 -18.54 -7.69 11.18
CA ILE A 521 -17.78 -6.47 10.94
C ILE A 521 -17.98 -6.04 9.48
N LEU A 522 -18.27 -4.77 9.26
CA LEU A 522 -18.27 -4.11 7.96
C LEU A 522 -17.06 -3.18 7.90
N VAL A 523 -16.41 -3.11 6.75
CA VAL A 523 -15.18 -2.32 6.55
C VAL A 523 -15.44 -1.22 5.54
N SER A 524 -15.46 0.05 5.95
CA SER A 524 -15.50 1.21 5.04
C SER A 524 -14.10 1.46 4.49
N ALA A 525 -13.84 1.01 3.26
CA ALA A 525 -12.51 1.06 2.64
C ALA A 525 -12.15 2.43 2.04
N ASN A 526 -12.96 3.46 2.33
CA ASN A 526 -12.80 4.85 1.92
C ASN A 526 -12.47 5.80 3.11
N GLY A 527 -11.88 5.27 4.19
CA GLY A 527 -11.45 6.04 5.37
C GLY A 527 -9.96 5.97 5.69
N TRP A 528 -9.59 5.83 6.96
CA TRP A 528 -8.21 5.98 7.46
C TRP A 528 -7.19 4.94 6.99
N ALA A 529 -7.62 3.75 6.55
CA ALA A 529 -6.76 2.70 6.03
C ALA A 529 -7.26 2.13 4.69
N THR A 530 -6.33 1.58 3.91
CA THR A 530 -6.62 1.01 2.60
C THR A 530 -7.30 -0.35 2.71
N ALA A 531 -8.05 -0.74 1.67
CA ALA A 531 -8.82 -1.99 1.64
C ALA A 531 -8.03 -3.25 2.02
N ALA A 532 -6.73 -3.30 1.71
CA ALA A 532 -5.84 -4.43 2.01
C ALA A 532 -5.59 -4.63 3.52
N THR A 533 -5.85 -3.62 4.34
CA THR A 533 -5.72 -3.66 5.80
C THR A 533 -6.79 -4.54 6.47
N ILE A 534 -7.78 -5.04 5.72
CA ILE A 534 -8.73 -6.07 6.18
C ILE A 534 -8.04 -7.33 6.73
N ASP A 535 -6.85 -7.65 6.24
CA ASP A 535 -6.02 -8.74 6.74
C ASP A 535 -5.55 -8.54 8.20
N VAL A 536 -5.58 -7.31 8.74
CA VAL A 536 -5.31 -7.00 10.16
C VAL A 536 -6.54 -7.29 11.02
N VAL A 537 -7.75 -7.05 10.51
CA VAL A 537 -9.01 -7.46 11.16
C VAL A 537 -9.03 -8.98 11.36
N TYR A 538 -8.63 -9.74 10.34
CA TYR A 538 -8.52 -11.21 10.45
C TYR A 538 -7.48 -11.66 11.48
N ASP A 539 -6.29 -11.04 11.52
CA ASP A 539 -5.25 -11.36 12.49
C ASP A 539 -5.72 -11.10 13.95
N ILE A 540 -6.45 -10.00 14.21
CA ILE A 540 -7.03 -9.69 15.54
C ILE A 540 -8.15 -10.66 15.91
N LEU A 541 -9.04 -11.00 14.97
CA LEU A 541 -10.07 -12.02 15.21
C LEU A 541 -9.44 -13.38 15.54
N HIS A 542 -8.32 -13.75 14.90
CA HIS A 542 -7.60 -14.98 15.21
C HIS A 542 -6.93 -14.91 16.59
N MET A 543 -6.30 -13.78 16.94
CA MET A 543 -5.72 -13.49 18.26
C MET A 543 -6.75 -13.70 19.39
N MET A 544 -7.96 -13.17 19.19
CA MET A 544 -9.07 -13.26 20.16
C MET A 544 -9.88 -14.55 20.06
N GLY A 545 -9.57 -15.46 19.12
CA GLY A 545 -10.26 -16.74 18.97
C GLY A 545 -11.69 -16.62 18.45
N ARG A 546 -11.94 -15.63 17.60
CA ARG A 546 -13.24 -15.22 17.05
C ARG A 546 -13.30 -15.31 15.52
N ASP A 547 -12.74 -16.37 14.94
CA ASP A 547 -12.83 -16.67 13.50
C ASP A 547 -14.26 -17.05 13.05
N ASP A 548 -15.23 -17.08 13.97
CA ASP A 548 -16.66 -17.18 13.67
C ASP A 548 -17.25 -15.89 13.09
N ILE A 549 -16.67 -14.72 13.38
CA ILE A 549 -17.23 -13.42 12.99
C ILE A 549 -16.99 -13.16 11.49
N PRO A 550 -18.04 -13.00 10.66
CA PRO A 550 -17.90 -12.60 9.26
C PRO A 550 -17.41 -11.15 9.15
N VAL A 551 -16.52 -10.89 8.19
CA VAL A 551 -16.00 -9.55 7.87
C VAL A 551 -16.31 -9.26 6.41
N GLY A 552 -16.99 -8.16 6.14
CA GLY A 552 -17.41 -7.76 4.80
C GLY A 552 -16.69 -6.49 4.36
N LEU A 553 -16.07 -6.53 3.18
CA LEU A 553 -15.38 -5.38 2.60
C LEU A 553 -16.39 -4.46 1.91
N GLY A 554 -16.44 -3.22 2.34
CA GLY A 554 -17.29 -2.17 1.78
C GLY A 554 -16.73 -1.56 0.50
N ASN A 555 -17.40 -0.50 0.06
CA ASN A 555 -16.98 0.26 -1.11
C ASN A 555 -15.66 1.02 -0.84
N VAL A 556 -14.85 1.18 -1.89
CA VAL A 556 -13.57 1.91 -1.87
C VAL A 556 -13.72 3.39 -2.27
N PHE A 557 -14.91 3.77 -2.74
CA PHE A 557 -15.31 5.13 -3.06
C PHE A 557 -16.47 5.58 -2.16
N ALA A 558 -16.56 6.88 -1.89
CA ALA A 558 -17.78 7.45 -1.34
C ALA A 558 -18.93 7.37 -2.36
N VAL A 559 -20.17 7.43 -1.87
CA VAL A 559 -21.38 7.48 -2.69
C VAL A 559 -21.26 8.59 -3.73
N GLY A 560 -21.30 8.22 -5.01
CA GLY A 560 -21.25 9.15 -6.14
C GLY A 560 -19.85 9.55 -6.65
N GLN A 561 -18.75 9.10 -6.03
CA GLN A 561 -17.39 9.37 -6.53
C GLN A 561 -16.91 8.42 -7.65
N SER A 562 -17.48 7.22 -7.74
CA SER A 562 -17.13 6.26 -8.79
C SER A 562 -17.65 6.72 -10.16
N TYR A 563 -16.83 6.62 -11.20
CA TYR A 563 -17.20 7.07 -12.53
C TYR A 563 -18.35 6.24 -13.11
N SER A 564 -19.41 6.92 -13.54
CA SER A 564 -20.65 6.29 -14.06
C SER A 564 -20.39 5.33 -15.23
N SER A 565 -19.32 5.60 -15.98
CA SER A 565 -18.94 4.84 -17.16
C SER A 565 -17.96 3.69 -16.85
N PHE A 566 -17.34 3.65 -15.66
CA PHE A 566 -16.41 2.60 -15.21
C PHE A 566 -16.21 2.64 -13.69
N SER A 567 -17.05 1.91 -12.95
CA SER A 567 -17.21 2.05 -11.49
C SER A 567 -16.03 1.57 -10.63
N SER A 568 -15.02 0.91 -11.21
CA SER A 568 -13.77 0.57 -10.52
C SER A 568 -12.78 1.73 -10.45
N LEU A 569 -13.01 2.81 -11.21
CA LEU A 569 -12.32 4.09 -11.10
C LEU A 569 -13.28 5.17 -10.58
N GLY A 570 -12.71 6.26 -10.08
CA GLY A 570 -13.44 7.39 -9.53
C GLY A 570 -12.50 8.52 -9.17
N ASP A 571 -13.06 9.67 -8.78
CA ASP A 571 -12.26 10.74 -8.21
C ASP A 571 -11.82 10.43 -6.77
N CYS A 572 -10.92 11.26 -6.24
CA CYS A 572 -10.41 11.13 -4.87
C CYS A 572 -10.66 12.38 -4.02
N THR A 573 -11.69 13.17 -4.35
CA THR A 573 -12.03 14.44 -3.68
C THR A 573 -11.96 14.32 -2.17
N TYR A 574 -12.64 13.34 -1.57
CA TYR A 574 -12.65 13.19 -0.11
C TYR A 574 -11.42 12.45 0.44
N ILE A 575 -11.04 11.30 -0.14
CA ILE A 575 -9.90 10.49 0.34
C ILE A 575 -8.53 11.20 0.19
N SER A 576 -8.41 12.18 -0.71
CA SER A 576 -7.23 13.07 -0.83
C SER A 576 -6.93 13.86 0.46
N SER A 577 -7.92 13.99 1.35
CA SER A 577 -7.75 14.58 2.67
C SER A 577 -7.01 13.66 3.66
N ILE A 578 -6.90 12.36 3.40
CA ILE A 578 -6.15 11.43 4.25
C ILE A 578 -4.66 11.48 3.85
N PRO A 579 -3.74 11.81 4.78
CA PRO A 579 -2.31 11.76 4.52
C PRO A 579 -1.85 10.37 4.04
N GLN A 580 -0.88 10.29 3.14
CA GLN A 580 -0.27 9.02 2.75
C GLN A 580 0.78 8.54 3.77
N GLY A 581 1.42 9.48 4.49
CA GLY A 581 2.31 9.24 5.64
C GLY A 581 1.84 10.01 6.88
N SER A 582 2.63 10.06 7.97
CA SER A 582 2.38 10.90 9.16
C SER A 582 0.96 10.79 9.74
N GLY A 583 0.57 9.59 10.17
CA GLY A 583 -0.71 9.32 10.83
C GLY A 583 -1.85 8.90 9.89
N GLY A 584 -1.65 8.98 8.57
CA GLY A 584 -2.56 8.41 7.58
C GLY A 584 -2.10 7.05 7.05
N SER A 585 -2.32 6.76 5.76
CA SER A 585 -2.36 5.39 5.21
C SER A 585 -1.17 4.49 5.57
N LEU A 586 0.10 4.94 5.43
CA LEU A 586 1.27 4.15 5.86
C LEU A 586 1.21 3.72 7.32
N ASP A 587 0.84 4.63 8.20
CA ASP A 587 0.75 4.39 9.63
C ASP A 587 -0.47 3.51 9.95
N SER A 588 -1.65 3.83 9.42
CA SER A 588 -2.88 3.05 9.66
C SER A 588 -2.76 1.61 9.12
N ASP A 589 -2.29 1.41 7.89
CA ASP A 589 -2.18 0.10 7.23
C ASP A 589 -1.21 -0.86 7.94
N THR A 590 -0.18 -0.31 8.59
CA THR A 590 0.77 -1.09 9.39
C THR A 590 0.35 -1.23 10.85
N LEU A 591 -0.78 -0.62 11.25
CA LEU A 591 -1.19 -0.38 12.62
C LEU A 591 -0.02 0.22 13.44
N TYR A 592 0.58 1.29 12.91
CA TYR A 592 1.75 1.99 13.41
C TYR A 592 2.96 1.06 13.62
N GLY A 593 3.09 0.04 12.78
CA GLY A 593 4.09 -1.03 12.86
C GLY A 593 3.71 -2.22 13.77
N PHE A 594 2.56 -2.22 14.42
CA PHE A 594 2.13 -3.31 15.30
C PHE A 594 1.41 -4.47 14.59
N ALA A 595 0.90 -4.28 13.37
CA ALA A 595 0.31 -5.38 12.58
C ALA A 595 1.33 -6.52 12.33
N HIS A 596 2.63 -6.20 12.38
CA HIS A 596 3.70 -7.19 12.29
C HIS A 596 3.71 -8.17 13.47
N ALA A 597 3.38 -7.71 14.69
CA ALA A 597 3.44 -8.53 15.91
C ALA A 597 2.24 -9.48 16.10
N LEU A 598 1.11 -9.18 15.45
CA LEU A 598 -0.11 -10.01 15.52
C LEU A 598 0.13 -11.44 14.98
N PRO A 599 -0.57 -12.46 15.49
CA PRO A 599 -0.57 -13.82 14.92
C PRO A 599 -1.08 -13.80 13.47
N ARG A 600 -0.84 -14.87 12.71
CA ARG A 600 -1.33 -14.99 11.33
C ARG A 600 -2.65 -15.73 11.29
N SER A 601 -3.70 -15.03 10.88
CA SER A 601 -4.97 -15.68 10.58
C SER A 601 -4.85 -16.63 9.37
N PRO A 602 -5.47 -17.82 9.41
CA PRO A 602 -5.69 -18.64 8.23
C PRO A 602 -6.75 -18.02 7.29
N ARG A 603 -7.55 -17.07 7.79
CA ARG A 603 -8.40 -16.19 6.96
C ARG A 603 -7.54 -15.05 6.42
N ARG A 604 -7.83 -14.65 5.19
CA ARG A 604 -7.15 -13.56 4.49
C ARG A 604 -8.04 -13.05 3.38
N TYR A 605 -7.74 -11.88 2.85
CA TYR A 605 -8.24 -11.47 1.56
C TYR A 605 -7.94 -12.55 0.52
N GLY A 606 -8.92 -12.83 -0.34
CA GLY A 606 -8.80 -13.87 -1.35
C GLY A 606 -9.81 -13.68 -2.45
N PHE A 607 -9.45 -14.17 -3.63
CA PHE A 607 -10.35 -14.25 -4.77
C PHE A 607 -11.08 -15.58 -4.80
N SER A 608 -12.35 -15.52 -5.21
CA SER A 608 -13.10 -16.72 -5.59
C SER A 608 -12.64 -17.15 -6.98
N THR A 609 -11.73 -18.11 -7.05
CA THR A 609 -11.32 -18.73 -8.33
C THR A 609 -12.12 -20.01 -8.60
N LYS A 610 -12.03 -20.55 -9.81
CA LYS A 610 -12.67 -21.83 -10.18
C LYS A 610 -12.18 -23.00 -9.32
N GLU A 611 -10.93 -22.96 -8.85
CA GLU A 611 -10.36 -23.97 -7.94
C GLU A 611 -10.68 -23.68 -6.47
N PHE A 612 -10.82 -22.41 -6.08
CA PHE A 612 -11.07 -21.99 -4.70
C PHE A 612 -12.34 -21.10 -4.55
N PRO A 613 -13.54 -21.60 -4.88
CA PRO A 613 -14.78 -20.81 -4.87
C PRO A 613 -15.26 -20.38 -3.48
N ARG A 614 -14.57 -20.81 -2.42
CA ARG A 614 -14.87 -20.47 -1.01
C ARG A 614 -13.88 -19.48 -0.39
N LEU A 615 -12.90 -18.97 -1.17
CA LEU A 615 -11.90 -17.99 -0.70
C LEU A 615 -12.23 -16.54 -1.06
N GLY A 616 -13.33 -16.28 -1.79
CA GLY A 616 -13.73 -14.92 -2.14
C GLY A 616 -14.05 -14.06 -0.92
N GLN A 617 -13.41 -12.89 -0.82
CA GLN A 617 -13.72 -11.85 0.16
C GLN A 617 -15.20 -11.42 0.06
N PRO A 618 -16.03 -11.62 1.09
CA PRO A 618 -17.41 -11.14 1.08
C PRO A 618 -17.48 -9.61 1.06
N THR A 619 -18.50 -9.05 0.43
CA THR A 619 -18.80 -7.62 0.55
C THR A 619 -19.45 -7.29 1.91
N ALA A 620 -19.41 -6.03 2.33
CA ALA A 620 -20.17 -5.54 3.50
C ALA A 620 -21.66 -5.92 3.39
N LEU A 621 -22.22 -5.77 2.19
CA LEU A 621 -23.61 -6.11 1.91
C LEU A 621 -23.91 -7.61 1.96
N ASP A 622 -22.99 -8.49 1.54
CA ASP A 622 -23.15 -9.94 1.66
C ASP A 622 -23.15 -10.38 3.13
N VAL A 623 -22.28 -9.77 3.95
CA VAL A 623 -22.23 -10.01 5.39
C VAL A 623 -23.50 -9.53 6.07
N TRP A 624 -23.98 -8.32 5.75
CA TRP A 624 -25.29 -7.82 6.21
C TRP A 624 -26.42 -8.80 5.89
N LYS A 625 -26.58 -9.20 4.62
CA LYS A 625 -27.60 -10.16 4.18
C LYS A 625 -27.50 -11.51 4.89
N SER A 626 -26.27 -12.01 5.09
CA SER A 626 -26.00 -13.26 5.80
C SER A 626 -26.43 -13.19 7.27
N ILE A 627 -26.12 -12.08 7.95
CA ILE A 627 -26.48 -11.87 9.36
C ILE A 627 -28.00 -11.75 9.50
N VAL A 628 -28.65 -10.90 8.71
CA VAL A 628 -30.12 -10.72 8.74
C VAL A 628 -30.84 -12.05 8.52
N LYS A 629 -30.37 -12.88 7.58
CA LYS A 629 -30.91 -14.22 7.32
C LYS A 629 -30.69 -15.22 8.47
N SER A 630 -29.70 -14.97 9.34
CA SER A 630 -29.35 -15.82 10.48
C SER A 630 -30.02 -15.40 11.81
N LEU A 631 -30.80 -14.32 11.81
CA LEU A 631 -31.49 -13.85 13.02
C LEU A 631 -32.68 -14.74 13.38
N ASP A 632 -32.89 -14.93 14.69
CA ASP A 632 -34.12 -15.52 15.20
C ASP A 632 -35.31 -14.56 14.98
N PRO A 633 -36.53 -15.05 14.69
CA PRO A 633 -37.69 -14.20 14.41
C PRO A 633 -37.96 -13.14 15.49
N GLY A 634 -38.05 -11.88 15.08
CA GLY A 634 -38.28 -10.73 15.96
C GLY A 634 -37.01 -10.09 16.53
N SER A 635 -35.84 -10.72 16.40
CA SER A 635 -34.55 -10.12 16.78
C SER A 635 -34.26 -8.84 16.00
N LYS A 636 -33.51 -7.94 16.62
CA LYS A 636 -33.04 -6.68 16.03
C LYS A 636 -31.52 -6.62 15.98
N ILE A 637 -31.00 -5.72 15.15
CA ILE A 637 -29.58 -5.39 15.06
C ILE A 637 -29.35 -3.98 15.58
N THR A 638 -28.35 -3.80 16.45
CA THR A 638 -27.70 -2.52 16.70
C THR A 638 -26.51 -2.37 15.76
N LEU A 639 -26.32 -1.19 15.18
CA LEU A 639 -25.13 -0.83 14.40
C LEU A 639 -24.28 0.17 15.20
N LEU A 640 -22.96 -0.02 15.21
CA LEU A 640 -21.98 0.98 15.63
C LEU A 640 -21.14 1.34 14.40
N THR A 641 -21.15 2.61 14.00
CA THR A 641 -20.40 3.11 12.84
C THR A 641 -19.34 4.10 13.29
N ASN A 642 -18.07 3.75 13.10
CA ASN A 642 -16.91 4.57 13.43
C ASN A 642 -16.16 5.09 12.20
N GLY A 643 -16.50 4.61 11.00
CA GLY A 643 -15.95 5.10 9.73
C GLY A 643 -16.93 6.00 8.96
N PRO A 644 -16.61 6.29 7.69
CA PRO A 644 -17.55 6.90 6.74
C PRO A 644 -18.82 6.05 6.59
N LEU A 645 -19.96 6.72 6.46
CA LEU A 645 -21.30 6.10 6.52
C LEU A 645 -21.71 5.35 5.23
N THR A 646 -20.76 5.12 4.31
CA THR A 646 -20.91 4.48 3.00
C THR A 646 -21.68 3.17 3.07
N ASN A 647 -21.21 2.22 3.90
CA ASN A 647 -21.81 0.89 4.05
C ASN A 647 -23.26 0.96 4.53
N LEU A 648 -23.55 1.85 5.49
CA LEU A 648 -24.90 2.02 6.00
C LEU A 648 -25.84 2.66 4.96
N ALA A 649 -25.35 3.62 4.16
CA ALA A 649 -26.12 4.18 3.05
C ALA A 649 -26.41 3.16 1.94
N GLU A 650 -25.52 2.21 1.68
CA GLU A 650 -25.79 1.08 0.79
C GLU A 650 -26.76 0.05 1.39
N ILE A 651 -26.83 -0.08 2.72
CA ILE A 651 -27.73 -1.01 3.42
C ILE A 651 -29.17 -0.47 3.55
N ILE A 652 -29.35 0.84 3.75
CA ILE A 652 -30.68 1.46 3.96
C ILE A 652 -31.73 1.10 2.88
N PRO A 653 -31.42 1.10 1.57
CA PRO A 653 -32.40 0.80 0.51
C PRO A 653 -32.95 -0.64 0.51
N PHE A 654 -32.38 -1.58 1.27
CA PHE A 654 -32.84 -2.97 1.28
C PHE A 654 -34.15 -3.14 2.06
N GLU A 655 -35.06 -3.96 1.52
CA GLU A 655 -36.32 -4.26 2.18
C GLU A 655 -36.11 -4.78 3.61
N ASN A 656 -36.91 -4.26 4.56
CA ASN A 656 -36.85 -4.56 5.99
C ASN A 656 -35.61 -4.03 6.74
N SER A 657 -34.75 -3.20 6.14
CA SER A 657 -33.66 -2.50 6.85
C SER A 657 -34.19 -1.73 8.08
N ASP A 658 -35.14 -0.82 7.86
CA ASP A 658 -35.85 -0.02 8.86
C ASP A 658 -36.55 -0.86 9.95
N SER A 659 -36.89 -2.12 9.67
CA SER A 659 -37.61 -2.99 10.63
C SER A 659 -36.69 -3.98 11.36
N VAL A 660 -35.48 -4.23 10.86
CA VAL A 660 -34.48 -5.09 11.51
C VAL A 660 -33.48 -4.28 12.34
N VAL A 661 -33.15 -3.05 11.94
CA VAL A 661 -32.30 -2.16 12.74
C VAL A 661 -33.10 -1.57 13.91
N GLU A 662 -32.57 -1.67 15.13
CA GLU A 662 -33.14 -1.06 16.34
C GLU A 662 -32.51 0.31 16.63
N ASP A 663 -31.17 0.37 16.63
CA ASP A 663 -30.37 1.55 16.96
C ASP A 663 -29.15 1.64 16.05
N VAL A 664 -28.77 2.87 15.67
CA VAL A 664 -27.48 3.18 15.03
C VAL A 664 -26.71 4.15 15.92
N TYR A 665 -25.51 3.75 16.35
CA TYR A 665 -24.55 4.60 17.07
C TYR A 665 -23.54 5.13 16.06
N ILE A 666 -23.55 6.44 15.82
CA ILE A 666 -22.65 7.10 14.87
C ILE A 666 -21.57 7.83 15.66
N VAL A 667 -20.31 7.41 15.51
CA VAL A 667 -19.15 8.13 16.07
C VAL A 667 -18.56 9.01 14.99
N GLY A 668 -18.67 10.32 15.18
CA GLY A 668 -18.29 11.33 14.21
C GLY A 668 -19.24 12.52 14.22
N GLY A 669 -19.05 13.41 13.25
CA GLY A 669 -19.82 14.63 13.13
C GLY A 669 -19.43 15.73 14.11
N HIS A 670 -19.47 16.97 13.62
CA HIS A 670 -19.20 18.17 14.41
C HIS A 670 -20.37 19.15 14.24
N ILE A 671 -21.04 19.43 15.36
CA ILE A 671 -22.10 20.44 15.45
C ILE A 671 -21.42 21.71 15.93
N HIS A 672 -21.39 22.73 15.08
CA HIS A 672 -20.61 23.93 15.36
C HIS A 672 -21.21 24.75 16.50
N HIS A 673 -20.37 25.10 17.47
CA HIS A 673 -20.65 26.04 18.55
C HIS A 673 -19.53 27.09 18.59
N ASP A 674 -19.82 28.27 19.13
CA ASP A 674 -18.88 29.39 19.17
C ASP A 674 -17.54 28.98 19.82
N ASN A 675 -16.45 29.15 19.06
CA ASN A 675 -15.06 28.80 19.35
C ASN A 675 -14.62 27.33 19.10
N GLU A 676 -15.50 26.41 18.68
CA GLU A 676 -15.10 25.03 18.31
C GLU A 676 -14.95 24.82 16.79
N GLN A 677 -13.94 24.04 16.40
CA GLN A 677 -13.64 23.66 15.02
C GLN A 677 -13.68 22.15 14.83
N GLY A 678 -13.95 21.74 13.59
CA GLY A 678 -13.83 20.39 13.07
C GLY A 678 -12.45 19.76 13.20
N ASN A 679 -12.28 18.52 12.74
CA ASN A 679 -10.99 17.79 12.82
C ASN A 679 -10.24 17.67 11.46
N LEU A 680 -10.74 18.21 10.34
CA LEU A 680 -10.12 18.18 9.00
C LEU A 680 -8.83 19.04 8.91
N PHE A 681 -7.75 18.59 9.55
CA PHE A 681 -6.49 19.34 9.61
C PHE A 681 -5.75 19.44 8.26
N THR A 682 -6.08 18.59 7.28
CA THR A 682 -5.50 18.60 5.92
C THR A 682 -6.22 19.54 4.95
N ILE A 683 -7.43 20.00 5.29
CA ILE A 683 -8.20 20.99 4.52
C ILE A 683 -8.50 22.18 5.45
N PRO A 684 -7.54 23.09 5.72
CA PRO A 684 -7.69 24.16 6.71
C PRO A 684 -8.78 25.20 6.39
N SER A 685 -9.29 25.20 5.16
CA SER A 685 -10.48 25.97 4.77
C SER A 685 -11.77 25.41 5.36
N ASN A 686 -11.86 24.09 5.60
CA ASN A 686 -13.00 23.45 6.24
C ASN A 686 -12.83 23.37 7.76
N LYS A 687 -13.47 24.31 8.45
CA LYS A 687 -13.46 24.40 9.92
C LYS A 687 -14.68 23.73 10.57
N TYR A 688 -15.57 23.15 9.77
CA TYR A 688 -16.92 22.81 10.21
C TYR A 688 -17.20 21.30 10.22
N ALA A 689 -16.59 20.54 9.33
CA ALA A 689 -16.83 19.12 9.19
C ALA A 689 -16.04 18.27 10.22
N GLU A 690 -16.41 17.00 10.26
CA GLU A 690 -15.65 15.95 10.93
C GLU A 690 -15.32 14.88 9.87
N TYR A 691 -14.15 14.24 9.94
CA TYR A 691 -13.64 13.34 8.90
C TYR A 691 -14.66 12.30 8.43
N ASN A 692 -15.34 11.56 9.31
CA ASN A 692 -16.30 10.54 8.88
C ASN A 692 -17.48 11.13 8.07
N MET A 693 -17.90 12.36 8.39
CA MET A 693 -18.93 13.07 7.63
C MET A 693 -18.41 13.70 6.35
N PHE A 694 -17.11 14.02 6.27
CA PHE A 694 -16.49 14.57 5.07
C PHE A 694 -16.08 13.49 4.06
N LEU A 695 -15.68 12.31 4.54
CA LEU A 695 -15.20 11.20 3.73
C LEU A 695 -16.31 10.57 2.88
N ASP A 696 -17.55 10.56 3.37
CA ASP A 696 -18.73 10.32 2.55
C ASP A 696 -19.93 11.19 3.00
N PRO A 697 -20.05 12.42 2.46
CA PRO A 697 -21.06 13.37 2.91
C PRO A 697 -22.44 13.07 2.31
N LEU A 698 -22.50 12.37 1.16
CA LEU A 698 -23.75 11.93 0.53
C LEU A 698 -24.33 10.72 1.27
N ALA A 699 -23.50 9.75 1.67
CA ALA A 699 -23.92 8.68 2.55
C ALA A 699 -24.35 9.21 3.92
N ALA A 700 -23.58 10.14 4.51
CA ALA A 700 -23.98 10.78 5.76
C ALA A 700 -25.36 11.44 5.63
N LYS A 701 -25.60 12.22 4.57
CA LYS A 701 -26.93 12.79 4.30
C LYS A 701 -28.01 11.71 4.18
N ALA A 702 -27.78 10.63 3.43
CA ALA A 702 -28.75 9.54 3.29
C ALA A 702 -29.09 8.87 4.64
N VAL A 703 -28.08 8.62 5.48
CA VAL A 703 -28.27 8.05 6.83
C VAL A 703 -29.03 9.01 7.73
N PHE A 704 -28.63 10.28 7.81
CA PHE A 704 -29.33 11.27 8.63
C PHE A 704 -30.77 11.50 8.15
N ASP A 705 -31.06 11.38 6.85
CA ASP A 705 -32.40 11.54 6.26
C ASP A 705 -33.28 10.28 6.33
N SER A 706 -32.72 9.11 6.68
CA SER A 706 -33.43 7.83 6.82
C SER A 706 -34.47 7.80 7.97
N LYS A 707 -35.17 6.67 8.18
CA LYS A 707 -36.04 6.47 9.35
C LYS A 707 -35.34 5.84 10.57
N LEU A 708 -34.06 5.49 10.45
CA LEU A 708 -33.30 4.82 11.50
C LEU A 708 -33.22 5.67 12.79
N ASN A 709 -33.25 5.00 13.94
CA ASN A 709 -33.03 5.62 15.25
C ASN A 709 -31.53 5.88 15.45
N ILE A 710 -31.12 7.15 15.41
CA ILE A 710 -29.71 7.54 15.44
C ILE A 710 -29.34 8.10 16.81
N THR A 711 -28.31 7.49 17.41
CA THR A 711 -27.54 8.05 18.52
C THR A 711 -26.20 8.57 18.00
N LEU A 712 -26.02 9.89 17.96
CA LEU A 712 -24.78 10.55 17.56
C LEU A 712 -23.85 10.73 18.77
N ILE A 713 -22.57 10.41 18.57
CA ILE A 713 -21.46 10.60 19.50
C ILE A 713 -20.54 11.68 18.89
N PRO A 714 -20.84 12.98 19.07
CA PRO A 714 -20.21 14.05 18.30
C PRO A 714 -18.78 14.37 18.77
N LEU A 715 -17.99 14.94 17.86
CA LEU A 715 -16.59 15.32 18.05
C LEU A 715 -16.32 16.13 19.33
N GLY A 716 -17.25 16.99 19.75
CA GLY A 716 -17.13 17.80 20.97
C GLY A 716 -17.01 16.96 22.24
N ILE A 717 -17.80 15.89 22.38
CA ILE A 717 -17.72 14.99 23.54
C ILE A 717 -16.55 14.02 23.39
N GLN A 718 -16.24 13.56 22.18
CA GLN A 718 -15.04 12.76 21.91
C GLN A 718 -13.77 13.47 22.42
N LYS A 719 -13.59 14.75 22.06
CA LYS A 719 -12.46 15.58 22.54
C LYS A 719 -12.40 15.72 24.06
N GLN A 720 -13.52 15.69 24.78
CA GLN A 720 -13.54 15.77 26.24
C GLN A 720 -12.99 14.50 26.92
N VAL A 721 -13.08 13.34 26.25
CA VAL A 721 -12.59 12.06 26.79
C VAL A 721 -11.23 11.62 26.23
N SER A 722 -10.74 12.25 25.17
CA SER A 722 -9.44 11.95 24.53
C SER A 722 -8.21 12.32 25.39
N SER A 723 -7.92 11.53 26.43
CA SER A 723 -6.69 11.64 27.25
C SER A 723 -5.83 10.38 27.18
N PHE A 724 -4.73 10.44 26.42
CA PHE A 724 -3.72 9.39 26.39
C PHE A 724 -3.16 9.08 27.79
N GLN A 725 -2.88 10.11 28.59
CA GLN A 725 -2.30 9.95 29.93
C GLN A 725 -3.23 9.12 30.82
N ASN A 726 -4.51 9.52 30.93
CA ASN A 726 -5.46 8.85 31.82
C ASN A 726 -5.71 7.40 31.41
N ILE A 727 -5.89 7.14 30.11
CA ILE A 727 -6.12 5.79 29.58
C ILE A 727 -4.89 4.92 29.83
N LEU A 728 -3.69 5.42 29.55
CA LEU A 728 -2.44 4.68 29.78
C LEU A 728 -2.17 4.43 31.27
N ASP A 729 -2.54 5.35 32.16
CA ASP A 729 -2.37 5.17 33.60
C ASP A 729 -3.38 4.16 34.16
N LYS A 730 -4.65 4.20 33.76
CA LYS A 730 -5.62 3.15 34.13
C LYS A 730 -5.17 1.78 33.58
N LEU A 731 -4.71 1.68 32.32
CA LEU A 731 -4.18 0.45 31.72
C LEU A 731 -2.89 -0.11 32.37
N LYS A 732 -2.13 0.71 33.12
CA LYS A 732 -0.98 0.22 33.93
C LYS A 732 -1.42 -0.40 35.25
N LEU A 733 -2.61 -0.05 35.74
CA LEU A 733 -3.15 -0.49 37.03
C LEU A 733 -4.03 -1.74 36.91
N THR A 734 -4.47 -2.09 35.70
CA THR A 734 -5.29 -3.28 35.41
C THR A 734 -4.45 -4.52 35.09
N ASP A 735 -5.06 -5.70 35.22
CA ASP A 735 -4.44 -6.97 34.87
C ASP A 735 -3.94 -6.98 33.41
N SER A 736 -2.73 -7.51 33.21
CA SER A 736 -2.05 -7.48 31.91
C SER A 736 -2.43 -8.69 31.05
N THR A 737 -3.58 -8.61 30.38
CA THR A 737 -3.93 -9.49 29.26
C THR A 737 -3.10 -9.15 28.00
N PRO A 738 -2.93 -10.09 27.04
CA PRO A 738 -2.20 -9.80 25.80
C PRO A 738 -2.79 -8.61 25.03
N GLU A 739 -4.12 -8.56 24.89
CA GLU A 739 -4.83 -7.47 24.22
C GLU A 739 -4.73 -6.13 24.95
N ALA A 740 -4.72 -6.11 26.29
CA ALA A 740 -4.45 -4.88 27.06
C ALA A 740 -3.01 -4.39 26.89
N VAL A 741 -2.03 -5.31 26.85
CA VAL A 741 -0.62 -4.98 26.57
C VAL A 741 -0.47 -4.41 25.17
N PHE A 742 -1.10 -5.03 24.16
CA PHE A 742 -1.13 -4.53 22.78
C PHE A 742 -1.75 -3.12 22.71
N ALA A 743 -2.94 -2.93 23.29
CA ALA A 743 -3.62 -1.64 23.35
C ALA A 743 -2.76 -0.55 24.02
N ARG A 744 -2.17 -0.86 25.19
CA ARG A 744 -1.26 0.02 25.93
C ARG A 744 -0.04 0.43 25.08
N HIS A 745 0.52 -0.49 24.29
CA HIS A 745 1.69 -0.23 23.45
C HIS A 745 1.35 0.59 22.19
N LEU A 746 0.21 0.30 21.55
CA LEU A 746 -0.34 1.13 20.46
C LEU A 746 -0.59 2.56 20.94
N LEU A 747 -1.36 2.74 22.02
CA LEU A 747 -1.65 4.03 22.64
C LEU A 747 -0.37 4.78 23.06
N SER A 748 0.62 4.07 23.62
CA SER A 748 1.91 4.65 23.97
C SER A 748 2.70 5.14 22.75
N ARG A 749 2.61 4.44 21.61
CA ARG A 749 3.24 4.87 20.35
C ARG A 749 2.56 6.11 19.79
N LEU A 750 1.23 6.11 19.69
CA LEU A 750 0.44 7.28 19.24
C LEU A 750 0.74 8.52 20.10
N TRP A 751 0.78 8.37 21.43
CA TRP A 751 1.10 9.45 22.35
C TRP A 751 2.54 9.95 22.20
N LYS A 752 3.53 9.05 22.11
CA LYS A 752 4.94 9.40 21.85
C LYS A 752 5.11 10.13 20.52
N LEU A 753 4.36 9.75 19.47
CA LEU A 753 4.39 10.41 18.17
C LEU A 753 3.81 11.83 18.24
N LYS A 754 2.64 11.99 18.88
CA LYS A 754 2.00 13.31 19.11
C LYS A 754 2.91 14.29 19.86
N GLN A 755 3.70 13.81 20.82
CA GLN A 755 4.69 14.63 21.52
C GLN A 755 5.90 14.98 20.65
N LYS A 756 6.45 14.00 19.92
CA LYS A 756 7.73 14.15 19.22
C LYS A 756 7.66 14.92 17.91
N HIS A 757 6.54 14.88 17.19
CA HIS A 757 6.51 15.42 15.83
C HIS A 757 5.19 16.10 15.44
N HIS A 758 5.29 17.33 14.91
CA HIS A 758 4.15 18.21 14.66
C HIS A 758 3.09 17.63 13.71
N ARG A 759 3.46 16.77 12.76
CA ARG A 759 2.51 16.13 11.83
C ARG A 759 1.57 15.14 12.53
N TYR A 760 2.01 14.54 13.65
CA TYR A 760 1.23 13.62 14.48
C TYR A 760 0.41 14.33 15.58
N ARG A 761 0.16 15.65 15.48
CA ARG A 761 -0.61 16.37 16.51
C ARG A 761 -2.05 15.88 16.69
N HIS A 762 -2.61 15.21 15.67
CA HIS A 762 -4.00 14.76 15.56
C HIS A 762 -4.28 13.35 16.11
N MET A 763 -3.29 12.65 16.70
CA MET A 763 -3.44 11.26 17.17
C MET A 763 -4.55 11.05 18.22
N ASP A 764 -5.02 12.12 18.86
CA ASP A 764 -6.13 12.12 19.82
C ASP A 764 -7.52 11.96 19.18
N THR A 765 -7.64 12.13 17.86
CA THR A 765 -8.87 11.79 17.11
C THR A 765 -9.23 10.31 17.33
N PHE A 766 -8.26 9.41 17.20
CA PHE A 766 -8.42 7.96 17.37
C PHE A 766 -8.84 7.52 18.80
N LEU A 767 -8.67 8.39 19.81
CA LEU A 767 -9.19 8.10 21.17
C LEU A 767 -10.70 8.32 21.28
N GLY A 768 -11.27 9.17 20.42
CA GLY A 768 -12.70 9.50 20.40
C GLY A 768 -13.58 8.34 19.94
N GLU A 769 -13.06 7.54 19.01
CA GLU A 769 -13.72 6.36 18.41
C GLU A 769 -14.12 5.29 19.43
N ILE A 770 -13.35 5.16 20.52
CA ILE A 770 -13.60 4.23 21.63
C ILE A 770 -14.92 4.56 22.36
N LEU A 771 -15.31 5.84 22.41
CA LEU A 771 -16.45 6.30 23.20
C LEU A 771 -17.77 5.66 22.76
N GLY A 772 -18.00 5.46 21.46
CA GLY A 772 -19.24 4.86 20.96
C GLY A 772 -19.47 3.44 21.50
N ALA A 773 -18.42 2.62 21.49
CA ALA A 773 -18.47 1.25 22.01
C ALA A 773 -18.64 1.20 23.53
N VAL A 774 -17.98 2.10 24.28
CA VAL A 774 -18.16 2.19 25.74
C VAL A 774 -19.59 2.60 26.07
N ILE A 775 -20.15 3.63 25.41
CA ILE A 775 -21.54 4.09 25.64
C ILE A 775 -22.59 3.02 25.28
N LEU A 776 -22.31 2.19 24.26
CA LEU A 776 -23.20 1.11 23.82
C LEU A 776 -23.17 -0.12 24.73
N GLY A 777 -21.97 -0.52 25.18
CA GLY A 777 -21.73 -1.82 25.82
C GLY A 777 -21.45 -1.78 27.33
N SER A 778 -21.15 -0.61 27.90
CA SER A 778 -20.84 -0.47 29.33
C SER A 778 -22.08 -0.56 30.22
N SER A 779 -21.89 -1.15 31.41
CA SER A 779 -22.84 -1.06 32.53
C SER A 779 -22.27 -0.26 33.71
N HIS A 780 -21.21 0.53 33.51
CA HIS A 780 -20.45 1.18 34.57
C HIS A 780 -21.32 2.23 35.32
N PRO A 781 -21.61 2.04 36.63
CA PRO A 781 -22.61 2.83 37.35
C PRO A 781 -22.37 4.35 37.40
N GLN A 782 -21.12 4.79 37.21
CA GLN A 782 -20.73 6.20 37.29
C GLN A 782 -20.53 6.86 35.92
N LEU A 783 -20.73 6.14 34.81
CA LEU A 783 -20.53 6.68 33.45
C LEU A 783 -21.53 7.82 33.14
N ASN A 784 -22.76 7.69 33.65
CA ASN A 784 -23.82 8.71 33.64
C ASN A 784 -23.98 9.48 32.31
N PRO A 785 -24.13 8.79 31.16
CA PRO A 785 -24.27 9.46 29.88
C PRO A 785 -25.61 10.21 29.78
N THR A 786 -25.56 11.50 29.43
CA THR A 786 -26.76 12.30 29.18
C THR A 786 -26.96 12.51 27.69
N PHE A 787 -28.22 12.57 27.25
CA PHE A 787 -28.56 12.74 25.84
C PHE A 787 -29.52 13.92 25.64
N LYS A 788 -29.35 14.61 24.51
CA LYS A 788 -30.28 15.62 24.01
C LYS A 788 -30.89 15.14 22.68
N PHE A 789 -32.06 15.64 22.34
CA PHE A 789 -32.66 15.42 21.03
C PHE A 789 -32.57 16.72 20.22
N THR A 790 -32.10 16.65 18.98
CA THR A 790 -31.90 17.83 18.12
C THR A 790 -32.14 17.46 16.66
N PRO A 791 -32.82 18.31 15.87
CA PRO A 791 -33.01 18.07 14.45
C PRO A 791 -31.73 18.47 13.69
N LEU A 792 -31.12 17.51 12.98
CA LEU A 792 -29.84 17.70 12.30
C LEU A 792 -29.94 17.57 10.78
N LYS A 793 -29.07 18.28 10.07
CA LYS A 793 -28.92 18.25 8.61
C LYS A 793 -27.45 18.21 8.21
N VAL A 794 -27.11 17.37 7.24
CA VAL A 794 -25.77 17.27 6.65
C VAL A 794 -25.66 18.22 5.45
N VAL A 795 -24.56 18.97 5.35
CA VAL A 795 -24.16 19.69 4.13
C VAL A 795 -23.40 18.73 3.22
N ALA A 796 -24.04 18.24 2.15
CA ALA A 796 -23.49 17.19 1.30
C ALA A 796 -23.06 17.61 -0.11
N GLU A 797 -23.35 18.86 -0.48
CA GLU A 797 -23.09 19.44 -1.79
C GLU A 797 -22.56 20.87 -1.61
N GLY A 798 -21.75 21.35 -2.55
CA GLY A 798 -21.19 22.71 -2.53
C GLY A 798 -19.66 22.72 -2.52
N ASP A 799 -19.08 23.62 -1.73
CA ASP A 799 -17.63 23.81 -1.64
C ASP A 799 -17.00 22.92 -0.56
N VAL A 800 -15.79 22.41 -0.81
CA VAL A 800 -15.05 21.54 0.11
C VAL A 800 -14.73 22.19 1.47
N SER A 801 -14.83 23.52 1.58
CA SER A 801 -14.72 24.27 2.84
C SER A 801 -15.93 24.15 3.77
N VAL A 802 -17.07 23.60 3.32
CA VAL A 802 -18.30 23.45 4.13
C VAL A 802 -18.97 22.08 4.05
N ILE A 803 -18.66 21.27 3.03
CA ILE A 803 -19.15 19.88 2.92
C ILE A 803 -18.76 19.07 4.16
N GLY A 804 -19.65 18.16 4.60
CA GLY A 804 -19.49 17.33 5.79
C GLY A 804 -19.90 18.01 7.11
N GLN A 805 -20.34 19.27 7.08
CA GLN A 805 -20.86 19.97 8.25
C GLN A 805 -22.21 19.41 8.71
N LEU A 806 -22.39 19.29 10.04
CA LEU A 806 -23.70 19.11 10.66
C LEU A 806 -24.27 20.46 11.11
N LEU A 807 -25.48 20.75 10.65
CA LEU A 807 -26.28 21.92 11.00
C LEU A 807 -27.50 21.52 11.82
N VAL A 808 -27.92 22.37 12.76
CA VAL A 808 -29.23 22.26 13.40
C VAL A 808 -30.27 22.87 12.46
N ASP A 809 -31.36 22.13 12.20
CA ASP A 809 -32.42 22.54 11.28
C ASP A 809 -33.80 22.31 11.92
N GLU A 810 -34.27 23.31 12.69
CA GLU A 810 -35.53 23.28 13.45
C GLU A 810 -36.79 23.06 12.60
N HIS A 811 -36.69 23.10 11.27
CA HIS A 811 -37.79 22.76 10.36
C HIS A 811 -37.93 21.24 10.12
N ARG A 812 -36.98 20.42 10.56
CA ARG A 812 -37.04 18.96 10.41
C ARG A 812 -37.82 18.30 11.55
N SER A 813 -38.67 17.34 11.19
CA SER A 813 -39.40 16.51 12.15
C SER A 813 -38.59 15.35 12.76
N LYS A 814 -37.49 14.93 12.10
CA LYS A 814 -36.62 13.86 12.61
C LYS A 814 -35.65 14.42 13.64
N MET A 815 -35.79 13.98 14.88
CA MET A 815 -34.86 14.26 15.97
C MET A 815 -33.77 13.19 16.02
N VAL A 816 -32.51 13.61 16.14
CA VAL A 816 -31.37 12.74 16.42
C VAL A 816 -31.07 12.79 17.91
N LYS A 817 -30.80 11.64 18.53
CA LYS A 817 -30.34 11.55 19.92
C LYS A 817 -28.83 11.82 19.94
N ILE A 818 -28.38 12.77 20.74
CA ILE A 818 -26.97 13.23 20.75
C ILE A 818 -26.42 13.05 22.16
N LEU A 819 -25.28 12.39 22.31
CA LEU A 819 -24.56 12.35 23.59
C LEU A 819 -24.11 13.76 23.95
N SER A 820 -24.50 14.24 25.13
CA SER A 820 -24.26 15.62 25.59
C SER A 820 -23.36 15.73 26.82
N SER A 821 -23.19 14.65 27.58
CA SER A 821 -22.13 14.54 28.61
C SER A 821 -21.87 13.07 28.93
N VAL A 822 -20.68 12.79 29.45
CA VAL A 822 -20.25 11.51 29.99
C VAL A 822 -19.20 11.79 31.08
N ASN A 823 -19.08 10.95 32.10
CA ASN A 823 -18.00 11.06 33.09
C ASN A 823 -16.67 10.54 32.49
N PRO A 824 -15.65 11.38 32.26
CA PRO A 824 -14.41 10.95 31.60
C PRO A 824 -13.60 9.95 32.43
N GLU A 825 -13.57 10.10 33.76
CA GLU A 825 -12.79 9.19 34.62
C GLU A 825 -13.39 7.78 34.63
N ALA A 826 -14.73 7.68 34.75
CA ALA A 826 -15.46 6.43 34.65
C ALA A 826 -15.28 5.77 33.26
N TYR A 827 -15.21 6.57 32.20
CA TYR A 827 -14.92 6.09 30.84
C TYR A 827 -13.49 5.52 30.72
N HIS A 828 -12.47 6.21 31.26
CA HIS A 828 -11.08 5.73 31.24
C HIS A 828 -10.90 4.45 32.06
N GLU A 829 -11.61 4.34 33.18
CA GLU A 829 -11.59 3.17 34.05
C GLU A 829 -12.31 1.96 33.42
N GLU A 830 -13.51 2.14 32.87
CA GLU A 830 -14.25 1.07 32.19
C GLU A 830 -13.45 0.46 31.04
N PHE A 831 -12.87 1.29 30.16
CA PHE A 831 -12.09 0.81 29.02
C PHE A 831 -10.88 -0.03 29.47
N ALA A 832 -10.15 0.43 30.49
CA ALA A 832 -9.01 -0.32 31.01
C ALA A 832 -9.43 -1.62 31.70
N ASN A 833 -10.49 -1.58 32.52
CA ASN A 833 -10.99 -2.73 33.26
C ASN A 833 -11.46 -3.85 32.33
N ILE A 834 -12.27 -3.53 31.30
CA ILE A 834 -12.79 -4.50 30.33
C ILE A 834 -11.66 -5.16 29.53
N LEU A 835 -10.62 -4.41 29.13
CA LEU A 835 -9.45 -5.01 28.48
C LEU A 835 -8.64 -5.91 29.42
N GLY A 836 -8.54 -5.56 30.71
CA GLY A 836 -7.82 -6.32 31.72
C GLY A 836 -8.50 -7.61 32.22
N GLU A 837 -9.81 -7.78 32.01
CA GLU A 837 -10.51 -9.00 32.46
C GLU A 837 -9.87 -10.28 31.92
N GLN A 838 -9.73 -11.35 32.70
CA GLN A 838 -9.23 -12.63 32.16
C GLN A 838 -10.28 -13.37 31.29
N LYS A 839 -11.57 -12.98 31.39
CA LYS A 839 -12.64 -13.52 30.55
C LYS A 839 -12.44 -13.07 29.10
N GLN A 840 -12.65 -13.97 28.14
CA GLN A 840 -12.54 -13.70 26.69
C GLN A 840 -11.19 -13.06 26.28
N SER A 841 -10.11 -13.37 27.00
CA SER A 841 -8.76 -12.92 26.64
C SER A 841 -8.19 -13.69 25.45
N ALA A 842 -7.16 -13.14 24.80
CA ALA A 842 -6.54 -13.70 23.61
C ALA A 842 -6.15 -15.18 23.77
N VAL A 843 -6.44 -15.99 22.75
CA VAL A 843 -6.11 -17.43 22.69
C VAL A 843 -4.73 -17.71 22.10
N VAL A 844 -4.11 -16.69 21.51
CA VAL A 844 -2.69 -16.58 21.17
C VAL A 844 -2.34 -15.09 21.25
N ALA A 845 -1.30 -14.71 21.97
CA ALA A 845 -0.90 -13.32 22.13
C ALA A 845 -0.34 -12.75 20.84
N SER A 846 0.64 -13.44 20.23
CA SER A 846 1.46 -12.88 19.16
C SER A 846 1.93 -13.91 18.14
N PHE A 847 2.51 -13.43 17.04
CA PHE A 847 3.23 -14.27 16.08
C PHE A 847 4.40 -15.03 16.73
N VAL A 848 5.03 -14.47 17.77
CA VAL A 848 6.16 -15.11 18.46
C VAL A 848 5.65 -16.31 19.28
N GLU A 849 4.56 -16.16 20.03
CA GLU A 849 3.92 -17.28 20.74
C GLU A 849 3.44 -18.35 19.75
N GLU A 850 2.79 -17.94 18.66
CA GLU A 850 2.32 -18.84 17.61
C GLU A 850 3.45 -19.73 17.05
N ASN A 851 4.59 -19.13 16.71
CA ASN A 851 5.76 -19.87 16.25
C ASN A 851 6.34 -20.79 17.33
N MET A 852 6.38 -20.38 18.60
CA MET A 852 6.90 -21.21 19.69
C MET A 852 6.02 -22.43 19.96
N VAL A 853 4.69 -22.28 19.97
CA VAL A 853 3.74 -23.38 20.16
C VAL A 853 3.83 -24.39 19.02
N MET A 854 4.03 -23.92 17.79
CA MET A 854 4.11 -24.77 16.58
C MET A 854 5.48 -25.43 16.40
N GLY A 855 6.55 -24.85 16.95
CA GLY A 855 7.92 -25.37 16.84
C GLY A 855 8.26 -26.55 17.76
N CYS A 856 7.37 -26.92 18.69
CA CYS A 856 7.59 -28.05 19.60
C CYS A 856 7.02 -29.36 19.03
N PRO A 857 7.83 -30.43 18.85
CA PRO A 857 7.31 -31.77 18.60
C PRO A 857 6.52 -32.23 19.83
N GLY A 858 5.20 -32.34 19.70
CA GLY A 858 4.33 -32.72 20.81
C GLY A 858 4.72 -34.10 21.38
N PRO A 859 4.84 -34.25 22.71
CA PRO A 859 4.94 -35.57 23.31
C PRO A 859 3.68 -36.39 22.98
N ASN A 860 3.84 -37.70 22.78
CA ASN A 860 2.73 -38.62 22.52
C ASN A 860 1.53 -38.32 23.42
N ARG A 861 0.34 -38.16 22.82
CA ARG A 861 -0.93 -37.97 23.54
C ARG A 861 -1.34 -39.24 24.31
N GLY A 862 -0.65 -39.50 25.41
CA GLY A 862 -1.11 -40.36 26.50
C GLY A 862 -2.24 -39.67 27.27
N SER A 863 -3.19 -40.45 27.74
CA SER A 863 -4.42 -39.99 28.38
C SER A 863 -4.19 -39.18 29.67
N GLY A 864 -4.77 -37.98 29.71
CA GLY A 864 -5.14 -37.28 30.94
C GLY A 864 -4.04 -36.42 31.58
N PHE A 865 -4.16 -35.10 31.46
CA PHE A 865 -3.57 -34.17 32.43
C PHE A 865 -4.46 -32.96 32.68
N THR A 866 -4.61 -32.63 33.97
CA THR A 866 -5.20 -31.41 34.50
C THR A 866 -4.20 -30.25 34.47
N SER A 867 -4.72 -29.05 34.71
CA SER A 867 -4.06 -27.74 34.74
C SER A 867 -2.59 -27.68 35.20
N SER A 868 -1.72 -27.20 34.30
CA SER A 868 -0.72 -26.15 34.58
C SER A 868 0.01 -25.73 33.29
N ARG A 869 -0.21 -24.51 32.78
CA ARG A 869 0.69 -23.87 31.81
C ARG A 869 1.92 -23.30 32.55
N PRO A 870 3.12 -23.26 31.96
CA PRO A 870 4.26 -22.56 32.56
C PRO A 870 3.99 -21.05 32.56
N LEU A 871 4.03 -20.41 33.73
CA LEU A 871 4.00 -18.96 33.86
C LEU A 871 5.34 -18.37 33.41
N ILE A 872 5.37 -17.80 32.20
CA ILE A 872 6.48 -16.94 31.76
C ILE A 872 6.30 -15.58 32.43
N HIS A 873 6.92 -15.38 33.59
CA HIS A 873 6.86 -14.12 34.34
C HIS A 873 7.72 -13.01 33.71
N SER A 874 7.27 -12.47 32.56
CA SER A 874 7.53 -11.10 32.10
C SER A 874 6.64 -10.79 30.88
N ASN A 875 5.50 -10.10 31.07
CA ASN A 875 4.48 -9.96 30.02
C ASN A 875 4.91 -9.08 28.82
N ASP A 876 5.91 -8.20 28.97
CA ASP A 876 6.32 -7.29 27.90
C ASP A 876 7.05 -8.00 26.73
N ASN A 877 7.70 -9.14 26.99
CA ASN A 877 8.44 -9.92 25.98
C ASN A 877 7.54 -10.76 25.04
N LEU A 878 6.22 -10.81 25.25
CA LEU A 878 5.31 -11.66 24.45
C LEU A 878 5.14 -11.17 23.01
N PHE A 879 5.25 -9.86 22.78
CA PHE A 879 5.06 -9.23 21.46
C PHE A 879 6.34 -8.63 20.88
N PHE A 880 7.37 -8.44 21.70
CA PHE A 880 8.53 -7.58 21.39
C PHE A 880 9.84 -8.20 21.87
N CYS A 881 10.92 -7.90 21.15
CA CYS A 881 12.27 -8.19 21.64
C CYS A 881 12.72 -7.06 22.57
N PRO A 882 13.60 -7.29 23.58
CA PRO A 882 14.04 -6.25 24.52
C PRO A 882 14.66 -4.98 23.90
N ALA A 883 15.02 -5.00 22.61
CA ALA A 883 15.45 -3.81 21.88
C ALA A 883 14.32 -2.79 21.60
N ASP A 884 13.06 -3.21 21.61
CA ASP A 884 11.90 -2.31 21.55
C ASP A 884 11.75 -1.46 22.83
N ASP A 885 12.26 -1.97 23.97
CA ASP A 885 12.25 -1.33 25.29
C ASP A 885 13.53 -0.54 25.63
N ALA A 886 14.40 -0.27 24.65
CA ALA A 886 15.55 0.64 24.80
C ALA A 886 15.15 2.14 24.94
N PHE A 887 13.92 2.40 25.43
CA PHE A 887 13.28 3.69 25.62
C PHE A 887 12.52 3.74 26.96
N GLY A 888 13.25 3.44 28.04
CA GLY A 888 12.86 3.76 29.42
C GLY A 888 12.80 5.27 29.69
#